data_AF-A0ABD3K0J1-F1
#
_entry.id   AF-A0ABD3K0J1-F1
#
_cell.length_a   1.000
_cell.length_b   1.000
_cell.length_c   1.000
_cell.angle_alpha   90.00
_cell.angle_beta   90.00
_cell.angle_gamma   90.00
#
_symmetry.space_group_name_H-M   'P 1'
#
loop_
_entity.id
_entity.type
_entity.pdbx_description
1 polymer ?
#
loop_
_entity_poly.entity_id
_entity_poly.type
_entity_poly.pdbx_seq_one_letter_code
_entity_poly.pdbx_strand_id
1 'polypeptide(L)'
;MPRETDPFRNYVEFQQNNKWKCKFCDKEYAGSATRIKAHLAGIGGYGINDCKDVDGQVRSEALKALKGKTTVESSNRQGNIEEGPHQPVIASNEDDRRQTSFAAMPYLSSDAISTVGASSSDFLPLHEMNVPSQYLPTQNMITHGDFSFWTQPPQSHAGVSNIQPQNLSYPRGSGDLAPEALTNMPSPLNAEEGEPNTEVPQDARTEDAVVVSRPDDGGLVDENVPSLKRKRKERSNQEVVNKCCHCSFRKLSTTHAARCRKSSPLLTTELVGEESKETVKKICDYLMEDQIVIIGIYGMGGVGKTAILMHVHNRVLDNPTFNDVFWVTVPQEFSIYELQDEIANVVGLDNLSKFKDVKRRACILDGHLKKKKRSILLLDGMWVHFEVKDVGIPIERGGLKVVLTTRSLDVCHKMLCRKQVKIKPLSWGDDPWNLFLEKLCFEKEITSEVEEIAMSIVDECGGLPLCIIEIATHMRGVEKVHEWKGMLRKLKESRVELNVFKTLKLSYMNLGDSRVQQCFLHLMLCNGECSHNKNDMIESFIDEDLLGGIATRQEQHDEGDIILDKIRKACLRDVKREEGEEEDWYPGVHPLLRDMALQIVTSTTHMVKANMGLEEIPEEKFWTDRLEKVFLQGNEIKKIPYDMSPNCPKLTRLSLKNNISLEAIPESFFKHMKRLKVLNLSYTTLMELPDTISHLESLEALLLQNCYKLCHIPCVKKLRSLRKLDLRGCAVLREVPEGMEMLVKLTYLDLLGTEIKALPEGALGKLVNLQYLVINYMMQREEELELTMVEGLCCSVPNVEAFNACVRLVRQNSSQPYDLALSASRNFFFGDKHERRIIIESCHSIAATIDGEIGGDGRALLPKNVQVLKVGWCSGVTSLCEVGPLNNLEELEIKEWEKLEELGAVHFPRLRRLNITRCTKLKHFLKEGQELRCLQWFIIEGSEELEGINIAAPFLYNIEVYRCPKMKWVVKWQRLATRLPNLRTIKIKDCEQLEEILGGLPPIGATCRLTNIEIEGCNNLKGVLMTYDMSLHLPFLQHIMVKDCMGIEAIIGIVPNMTQPLYLINLILRNLPELKTICEGTVSWLSIQKMRIGECPKLKRLPLLDKGPSDDYDLWTNYDILIDKLTWQSLEWDHSPFHPSLQHLARIYGKSPANF
;
A
#
# COMPACT_ATOMS: atom_id res chain seq x y z
N MET A 1 12.44 26.33 45.36
CA MET A 1 11.57 25.47 46.21
C MET A 1 10.40 24.96 45.37
N PRO A 2 9.62 23.95 45.82
CA PRO A 2 8.31 23.66 45.27
C PRO A 2 7.40 24.89 45.37
N ARG A 3 6.40 24.99 44.49
CA ARG A 3 5.35 26.02 44.60
C ARG A 3 4.51 25.73 45.83
N GLU A 4 3.98 26.77 46.46
CA GLU A 4 3.24 26.61 47.73
C GLU A 4 1.94 25.82 47.59
N THR A 5 1.42 25.77 46.36
CA THR A 5 0.20 25.07 45.95
C THR A 5 0.42 23.62 45.49
N ASP A 6 1.62 23.05 45.61
CA ASP A 6 1.95 21.68 45.16
C ASP A 6 1.63 20.65 46.28
N PRO A 7 0.53 19.85 46.20
CA PRO A 7 -0.04 19.13 47.35
C PRO A 7 0.92 18.17 48.06
N PHE A 8 1.86 17.59 47.32
CA PHE A 8 2.86 16.66 47.88
C PHE A 8 3.72 17.31 49.01
N ARG A 9 3.78 18.65 49.07
CA ARG A 9 4.54 19.40 50.10
C ARG A 9 4.07 19.06 51.52
N ASN A 10 2.81 18.64 51.69
CA ASN A 10 2.27 18.24 52.99
C ASN A 10 2.96 16.99 53.57
N TYR A 11 3.46 16.09 52.72
CA TYR A 11 4.03 14.79 53.12
C TYR A 11 5.56 14.78 53.24
N VAL A 12 6.20 15.93 53.04
CA VAL A 12 7.66 16.11 53.12
C VAL A 12 8.01 17.25 54.07
N GLU A 13 9.20 17.19 54.63
CA GLU A 13 9.79 18.27 55.43
C GLU A 13 11.04 18.79 54.72
N PHE A 14 11.25 20.11 54.75
CA PHE A 14 12.43 20.75 54.15
C PHE A 14 13.36 21.26 55.25
N GLN A 15 14.56 20.72 55.31
CA GLN A 15 15.58 21.11 56.29
C GLN A 15 16.50 22.20 55.73
N GLN A 16 17.08 22.99 56.65
CA GLN A 16 17.91 24.17 56.33
C GLN A 16 19.11 23.89 55.40
N ASN A 17 19.60 22.64 55.32
CA ASN A 17 20.72 22.25 54.46
C ASN A 17 20.28 21.72 53.07
N ASN A 18 19.20 22.26 52.49
CA ASN A 18 18.65 21.89 51.19
C ASN A 18 18.38 20.38 51.03
N LYS A 19 17.84 19.78 52.10
CA LYS A 19 17.44 18.37 52.20
C LYS A 19 15.92 18.25 52.31
N TRP A 20 15.39 17.19 51.71
CA TRP A 20 13.99 16.78 51.78
C TRP A 20 13.86 15.50 52.60
N LYS A 21 13.11 15.55 53.71
CA LYS A 21 12.84 14.39 54.57
C LYS A 21 11.44 13.85 54.29
N CYS A 22 11.31 12.52 54.18
CA CYS A 22 10.02 11.84 54.07
C CYS A 22 9.33 11.81 55.44
N LYS A 23 8.07 12.24 55.56
CA LYS A 23 7.34 12.17 56.84
C LYS A 23 6.88 10.76 57.24
N PHE A 24 6.93 9.78 56.33
CA PHE A 24 6.46 8.41 56.57
C PHE A 24 7.57 7.42 56.98
N CYS A 25 8.78 7.59 56.47
CA CYS A 25 9.92 6.69 56.78
C CYS A 25 11.24 7.42 57.09
N ASP A 26 11.18 8.71 57.39
CA ASP A 26 12.28 9.60 57.81
C ASP A 26 13.51 9.71 56.87
N LYS A 27 13.51 9.07 55.70
CA LYS A 27 14.62 9.13 54.73
C LYS A 27 14.81 10.55 54.18
N GLU A 28 16.07 10.98 54.17
CA GLU A 28 16.50 12.30 53.68
C GLU A 28 17.12 12.22 52.28
N TYR A 29 16.78 13.20 51.44
CA TYR A 29 17.29 13.35 50.07
C TYR A 29 17.79 14.78 49.84
N ALA A 30 19.10 14.95 49.60
CA ALA A 30 19.69 16.24 49.30
C ALA A 30 19.41 16.70 47.85
N GLY A 31 19.23 18.01 47.66
CA GLY A 31 19.10 18.66 46.35
C GLY A 31 17.67 19.01 45.97
N SER A 32 17.32 18.84 44.69
CA SER A 32 15.99 19.17 44.18
C SER A 32 14.91 18.20 44.66
N ALA A 33 13.68 18.69 44.80
CA ALA A 33 12.55 17.91 45.31
C ALA A 33 12.17 16.70 44.41
N THR A 34 12.74 16.58 43.21
CA THR A 34 12.55 15.43 42.30
C THR A 34 12.87 14.10 42.97
N ARG A 35 13.90 14.02 43.83
CA ARG A 35 14.31 12.76 44.47
C ARG A 35 13.32 12.30 45.55
N ILE A 36 12.81 13.23 46.37
CA ILE A 36 11.77 12.92 47.37
C ILE A 36 10.41 12.64 46.71
N LYS A 37 10.08 13.30 45.59
CA LYS A 37 8.88 12.97 44.80
C LYS A 37 8.96 11.55 44.22
N ALA A 38 10.11 11.13 43.68
CA ALA A 38 10.30 9.78 43.16
C ALA A 38 10.17 8.71 44.26
N HIS A 39 10.76 8.98 45.43
CA HIS A 39 10.62 8.15 46.64
C HIS A 39 9.15 7.96 47.05
N LEU A 40 8.38 9.05 47.16
CA LEU A 40 6.95 9.01 47.51
C LEU A 40 6.08 8.38 46.40
N ALA A 41 6.43 8.58 45.13
CA ALA A 41 5.72 7.99 43.98
C ALA A 41 6.03 6.50 43.76
N GLY A 42 6.94 5.90 44.55
CA GLY A 42 7.35 4.49 44.39
C GLY A 42 8.29 4.23 43.21
N ILE A 43 8.87 5.27 42.59
CA ILE A 43 9.81 5.14 41.48
C ILE A 43 11.22 4.91 42.04
N GLY A 44 11.54 3.64 42.31
CA GLY A 44 12.86 3.22 42.76
C GLY A 44 13.92 3.29 41.64
N GLY A 45 15.14 3.72 41.98
CA GLY A 45 16.27 3.82 41.04
C GLY A 45 17.27 4.90 41.42
N TYR A 46 18.50 4.86 40.86
CA TYR A 46 19.53 5.90 41.03
C TYR A 46 19.79 6.34 42.49
N GLY A 47 19.85 5.36 43.41
CA GLY A 47 20.04 5.59 44.85
C GLY A 47 18.77 6.05 45.59
N ILE A 48 17.61 6.02 44.96
CA ILE A 48 16.31 6.35 45.53
C ILE A 48 15.58 5.04 45.80
N ASN A 49 15.37 4.73 47.08
CA ASN A 49 14.50 3.65 47.53
C ASN A 49 13.02 4.05 47.40
N ASP A 50 12.13 3.08 47.32
CA ASP A 50 10.68 3.27 47.49
C ASP A 50 10.31 3.68 48.92
N CYS A 51 9.14 4.32 49.08
CA CYS A 51 8.48 4.47 50.37
C CYS A 51 7.28 3.51 50.42
N LYS A 52 7.31 2.54 51.34
CA LYS A 52 6.28 1.49 51.44
C LYS A 52 5.05 1.97 52.18
N ASP A 53 5.28 2.82 53.17
CA ASP A 53 4.35 3.34 54.18
C ASP A 53 3.50 4.52 53.66
N VAL A 54 3.15 4.48 52.36
CA VAL A 54 2.52 5.58 51.62
C VAL A 54 1.33 5.03 50.83
N ASP A 55 0.17 5.67 50.96
CA ASP A 55 -1.05 5.24 50.29
C ASP A 55 -1.07 5.57 48.77
N GLY A 56 -2.13 5.12 48.10
CA GLY A 56 -2.32 5.31 46.66
C GLY A 56 -2.61 6.77 46.25
N GLN A 57 -3.22 7.58 47.11
CA GLN A 57 -3.47 9.00 46.83
C GLN A 57 -2.16 9.78 46.87
N VAL A 58 -1.36 9.62 47.93
CA VAL A 58 -0.07 10.31 48.08
C VAL A 58 0.91 9.90 46.98
N ARG A 59 0.94 8.61 46.60
CA ARG A 59 1.68 8.13 45.41
C ARG A 59 1.21 8.83 44.12
N SER A 60 -0.10 8.95 43.90
CA SER A 60 -0.69 9.62 42.74
C SER A 60 -0.37 11.12 42.71
N GLU A 61 -0.44 11.81 43.85
CA GLU A 61 -0.09 13.22 43.98
C GLU A 61 1.41 13.46 43.73
N ALA A 62 2.30 12.64 44.31
CA ALA A 62 3.74 12.70 44.04
C ALA A 62 4.07 12.42 42.57
N LEU A 63 3.36 11.49 41.91
CA LEU A 63 3.51 11.17 40.49
C LEU A 63 3.05 12.33 39.58
N LYS A 64 1.91 12.96 39.89
CA LYS A 64 1.42 14.18 39.20
C LYS A 64 2.41 15.33 39.38
N ALA A 65 2.92 15.51 40.60
CA ALA A 65 3.90 16.53 40.95
C ALA A 65 5.29 16.29 40.30
N LEU A 66 5.58 15.06 39.85
CA LEU A 66 6.73 14.73 39.00
C LEU A 66 6.47 15.04 37.51
N LYS A 67 5.26 14.75 37.02
CA LYS A 67 4.91 14.87 35.59
C LYS A 67 4.67 16.30 35.09
N GLY A 68 4.48 17.28 35.99
CA GLY A 68 4.79 18.69 35.69
C GLY A 68 3.98 19.39 34.58
N LYS A 69 2.69 19.10 34.42
CA LYS A 69 1.72 19.77 33.51
C LYS A 69 2.23 20.11 32.09
N THR A 70 2.02 19.20 31.15
CA THR A 70 1.74 19.52 29.73
C THR A 70 0.27 19.23 29.41
N THR A 71 -0.63 20.08 29.89
CA THR A 71 -2.04 20.15 29.45
C THR A 71 -2.67 21.44 29.97
N VAL A 72 -3.40 22.13 29.08
CA VAL A 72 -4.41 23.12 29.43
C VAL A 72 -5.76 22.50 29.06
N GLU A 73 -6.53 22.09 30.07
CA GLU A 73 -7.95 21.78 29.89
C GLU A 73 -8.78 23.02 30.20
N SER A 74 -9.87 23.18 29.45
CA SER A 74 -10.77 24.31 29.57
C SER A 74 -11.75 24.14 30.73
N SER A 75 -11.88 25.18 31.55
CA SER A 75 -13.10 25.41 32.31
C SER A 75 -13.24 26.88 32.68
N ASN A 76 -14.40 27.46 32.36
CA ASN A 76 -15.04 28.47 33.19
C ASN A 76 -16.50 28.63 32.76
N ARG A 77 -17.41 28.64 33.74
CA ARG A 77 -18.76 29.19 33.59
C ARG A 77 -18.80 30.55 34.31
N GLN A 78 -19.39 31.54 33.65
CA GLN A 78 -20.23 32.61 34.23
C GLN A 78 -19.74 33.28 35.53
N GLY A 79 -19.33 34.55 35.42
CA GLY A 79 -19.09 35.43 36.56
C GLY A 79 -18.63 36.82 36.13
N ASN A 80 -19.54 37.79 36.12
CA ASN A 80 -19.29 39.18 35.68
C ASN A 80 -18.28 39.90 36.60
N ILE A 81 -17.54 40.88 36.05
CA ILE A 81 -17.57 42.31 36.43
C ILE A 81 -16.68 43.12 35.45
N GLU A 82 -16.86 44.45 35.43
CA GLU A 82 -16.44 45.41 34.40
C GLU A 82 -15.01 45.98 34.58
N GLU A 83 -14.59 46.80 33.59
CA GLU A 83 -13.40 47.69 33.57
C GLU A 83 -12.00 47.01 33.63
N GLY A 84 -10.95 47.51 32.97
CA GLY A 84 -10.79 48.62 32.02
C GLY A 84 -9.37 48.58 31.39
N PRO A 85 -9.10 49.23 30.25
CA PRO A 85 -7.83 49.07 29.52
C PRO A 85 -6.73 50.04 29.96
N HIS A 86 -5.46 49.61 29.96
CA HIS A 86 -4.29 50.48 29.70
C HIS A 86 -3.06 49.67 29.23
N GLN A 87 -2.02 50.39 28.77
CA GLN A 87 -0.96 49.89 27.87
C GLN A 87 0.46 49.94 28.53
N PRO A 88 1.61 49.75 27.83
CA PRO A 88 2.84 49.17 28.41
C PRO A 88 3.78 50.25 29.00
N VAL A 89 5.01 49.86 29.44
CA VAL A 89 6.30 50.58 29.21
C VAL A 89 7.50 49.92 29.94
N ILE A 90 8.67 49.81 29.25
CA ILE A 90 10.08 49.70 29.75
C ILE A 90 10.42 48.54 30.74
N ALA A 91 11.35 47.60 30.49
CA ALA A 91 12.83 47.66 30.37
C ALA A 91 13.56 48.04 31.71
N SER A 92 14.81 47.71 32.01
CA SER A 92 15.91 47.03 31.28
C SER A 92 16.98 46.46 32.26
N ASN A 93 18.10 45.93 31.72
CA ASN A 93 19.42 45.72 32.38
C ASN A 93 19.55 44.61 33.45
N GLU A 94 20.76 44.13 33.81
CA GLU A 94 21.90 43.64 32.99
C GLU A 94 22.91 42.87 33.89
N ASP A 95 23.89 42.19 33.26
CA ASP A 95 25.19 41.69 33.74
C ASP A 95 25.54 41.61 35.26
N ASP A 96 26.14 40.48 35.68
CA ASP A 96 27.62 40.40 35.70
C ASP A 96 28.13 38.94 35.59
N ARG A 97 29.43 38.79 35.33
CA ARG A 97 30.14 37.58 34.92
C ARG A 97 31.27 37.23 35.90
N ARG A 98 31.71 35.96 35.88
CA ARG A 98 33.12 35.46 35.83
C ARG A 98 33.12 33.97 36.21
N GLN A 99 33.49 33.04 35.33
CA GLN A 99 34.82 32.73 34.78
C GLN A 99 35.81 32.13 35.79
N THR A 100 36.24 30.89 35.53
CA THR A 100 37.65 30.55 35.29
C THR A 100 37.75 29.18 34.60
N SER A 101 38.85 28.90 33.90
CA SER A 101 38.96 27.78 32.97
C SER A 101 40.39 27.36 32.67
N PHE A 102 40.64 26.05 32.55
CA PHE A 102 41.77 25.43 31.86
C PHE A 102 41.27 24.06 31.34
N ALA A 103 41.25 23.66 30.06
CA ALA A 103 41.97 24.01 28.81
C ALA A 103 43.13 23.07 28.46
N ALA A 104 42.90 22.19 27.49
CA ALA A 104 43.91 21.57 26.61
C ALA A 104 43.23 21.08 25.31
N MET A 105 43.90 21.27 24.18
CA MET A 105 43.52 20.90 22.80
C MET A 105 44.86 20.58 22.04
N PRO A 106 44.98 20.43 20.70
CA PRO A 106 44.04 20.69 19.59
C PRO A 106 43.94 19.58 18.51
N TYR A 107 43.09 19.81 17.50
CA TYR A 107 43.46 19.88 16.06
C TYR A 107 42.19 19.82 15.18
N LEU A 108 42.13 20.52 14.05
CA LEU A 108 41.79 21.95 13.92
C LEU A 108 41.16 22.17 12.53
N SER A 109 40.31 23.21 12.38
CA SER A 109 39.76 23.67 11.10
C SER A 109 40.54 24.88 10.56
N SER A 110 40.22 25.33 9.34
CA SER A 110 40.77 26.55 8.72
C SER A 110 39.72 27.26 7.88
N ASP A 111 39.68 28.60 7.94
CA ASP A 111 38.73 29.47 7.23
C ASP A 111 39.33 30.88 7.02
N ALA A 112 38.73 31.71 6.15
CA ALA A 112 39.12 33.10 5.81
C ALA A 112 40.50 33.26 5.07
N ILE A 113 40.91 34.38 4.46
CA ILE A 113 40.74 35.83 4.74
C ILE A 113 40.76 36.69 3.44
N SER A 114 39.91 37.74 3.34
CA SER A 114 40.16 39.12 2.77
C SER A 114 38.84 39.87 2.43
N THR A 115 38.85 41.13 1.96
CA THR A 115 38.94 42.39 2.75
C THR A 115 38.41 43.64 1.98
N VAL A 116 37.75 44.60 2.67
CA VAL A 116 37.45 46.01 2.26
C VAL A 116 36.42 46.20 1.10
N GLY A 117 35.54 47.22 1.02
CA GLY A 117 35.12 48.27 1.98
C GLY A 117 34.41 49.49 1.31
N ALA A 118 33.80 50.37 2.13
CA ALA A 118 33.34 51.76 1.84
C ALA A 118 32.07 52.07 0.96
N SER A 119 31.12 52.76 1.63
CA SER A 119 30.23 53.90 1.26
C SER A 119 29.89 54.35 -0.20
N SER A 120 28.57 54.59 -0.40
CA SER A 120 27.90 55.79 -0.96
C SER A 120 27.99 56.26 -2.43
N SER A 121 26.80 56.62 -2.95
CA SER A 121 26.43 57.79 -3.82
C SER A 121 26.92 57.92 -5.28
N ASP A 122 25.92 57.93 -6.17
CA ASP A 122 25.69 58.86 -7.31
C ASP A 122 26.47 58.78 -8.64
N PHE A 123 25.82 59.38 -9.66
CA PHE A 123 26.27 59.83 -11.00
C PHE A 123 26.45 58.83 -12.18
N LEU A 124 25.41 58.84 -13.03
CA LEU A 124 25.43 58.91 -14.51
C LEU A 124 26.34 60.05 -15.05
N PRO A 125 26.55 60.25 -16.38
CA PRO A 125 26.49 59.36 -17.59
C PRO A 125 27.71 59.58 -18.56
N LEU A 126 27.50 59.47 -19.89
CA LEU A 126 28.33 59.93 -21.05
C LEU A 126 29.51 58.99 -21.45
N HIS A 127 30.05 58.93 -22.69
CA HIS A 127 29.74 59.36 -24.08
C HIS A 127 30.67 58.47 -25.00
N GLU A 128 30.59 58.33 -26.33
CA GLU A 128 29.54 58.33 -27.37
C GLU A 128 30.22 57.95 -28.74
N MET A 129 29.54 58.14 -29.88
CA MET A 129 30.04 58.16 -31.28
C MET A 129 30.29 56.79 -31.96
N ASN A 130 29.88 56.54 -33.23
CA ASN A 130 29.48 57.47 -34.31
C ASN A 130 28.18 57.10 -35.09
N VAL A 131 27.54 58.18 -35.56
CA VAL A 131 26.43 58.36 -36.55
C VAL A 131 26.90 58.16 -38.01
N PRO A 132 26.06 58.31 -39.08
CA PRO A 132 24.60 58.58 -39.22
C PRO A 132 23.87 57.38 -39.90
N SER A 133 22.81 57.36 -40.74
CA SER A 133 21.83 58.24 -41.46
C SER A 133 20.75 57.28 -42.09
N GLN A 134 19.56 57.56 -42.62
CA GLN A 134 18.54 58.65 -42.78
C GLN A 134 17.27 57.96 -43.42
N TYR A 135 16.04 58.49 -43.62
CA TYR A 135 15.38 59.80 -43.44
C TYR A 135 13.83 59.63 -43.28
N LEU A 136 13.20 60.62 -42.63
CA LEU A 136 11.89 61.32 -42.80
C LEU A 136 10.91 61.02 -44.00
N PRO A 137 9.62 61.48 -43.98
CA PRO A 137 8.75 62.00 -42.89
C PRO A 137 7.21 61.66 -42.96
N THR A 138 6.41 62.28 -42.05
CA THR A 138 4.95 62.71 -42.16
C THR A 138 3.81 61.67 -42.23
N GLN A 139 2.55 61.95 -41.84
CA GLN A 139 1.91 62.79 -40.79
C GLN A 139 0.36 62.51 -40.77
N ASN A 140 -0.38 63.08 -39.80
CA ASN A 140 -1.85 63.33 -39.79
C ASN A 140 -2.83 62.13 -39.55
N MET A 141 -4.12 62.33 -39.21
CA MET A 141 -4.78 63.18 -38.17
C MET A 141 -6.33 62.98 -38.20
N ILE A 142 -7.03 63.10 -37.05
CA ILE A 142 -8.50 63.42 -36.92
C ILE A 142 -9.44 62.27 -37.44
N THR A 143 -10.69 61.98 -37.02
CA THR A 143 -11.74 62.48 -36.07
C THR A 143 -12.05 61.36 -35.02
N HIS A 144 -12.64 61.52 -33.82
CA HIS A 144 -13.84 62.21 -33.29
C HIS A 144 -15.20 61.78 -33.87
N GLY A 145 -16.14 61.32 -33.03
CA GLY A 145 -17.44 60.85 -33.50
C GLY A 145 -18.36 60.27 -32.43
N ASP A 146 -18.76 61.07 -31.44
CA ASP A 146 -19.92 60.76 -30.62
C ASP A 146 -21.18 60.67 -31.49
N PHE A 147 -22.11 59.74 -31.19
CA PHE A 147 -23.40 60.10 -30.57
C PHE A 147 -24.28 58.86 -30.38
N SER A 148 -24.90 58.75 -29.20
CA SER A 148 -26.10 57.94 -28.99
C SER A 148 -27.28 58.51 -29.78
N PHE A 149 -28.25 57.69 -30.19
CA PHE A 149 -29.66 57.99 -29.91
C PHE A 149 -30.57 56.76 -29.90
N TRP A 150 -31.67 56.91 -29.17
CA TRP A 150 -32.69 55.92 -28.84
C TRP A 150 -33.58 55.53 -30.04
N THR A 151 -34.17 54.33 -30.01
CA THR A 151 -35.63 54.14 -30.21
C THR A 151 -36.14 52.73 -29.85
N GLN A 152 -37.25 52.69 -29.13
CA GLN A 152 -38.25 51.61 -29.09
C GLN A 152 -39.57 52.15 -29.69
N PRO A 153 -40.65 51.36 -29.79
CA PRO A 153 -40.83 50.04 -30.42
C PRO A 153 -41.75 50.19 -31.68
N PRO A 154 -42.45 49.15 -32.18
CA PRO A 154 -43.82 48.93 -31.68
C PRO A 154 -44.36 47.47 -31.71
N GLN A 155 -45.58 47.36 -31.20
CA GLN A 155 -46.58 46.26 -31.28
C GLN A 155 -47.16 46.10 -32.73
N SER A 156 -47.97 45.12 -33.17
CA SER A 156 -48.59 43.88 -32.62
C SER A 156 -49.24 43.04 -33.76
N HIS A 157 -50.00 41.98 -33.39
CA HIS A 157 -50.97 41.16 -34.17
C HIS A 157 -50.45 39.86 -34.81
N ALA A 158 -51.25 38.81 -35.02
CA ALA A 158 -52.45 38.28 -34.32
C ALA A 158 -52.82 36.89 -34.92
N GLY A 159 -53.36 35.95 -34.13
CA GLY A 159 -53.85 34.65 -34.64
C GLY A 159 -54.48 33.79 -33.54
N VAL A 160 -55.60 33.10 -33.82
CA VAL A 160 -56.47 32.48 -32.79
C VAL A 160 -57.05 31.14 -33.25
N SER A 161 -57.03 30.12 -32.39
CA SER A 161 -58.16 29.19 -32.18
C SER A 161 -57.91 28.22 -31.00
N ASN A 162 -58.96 27.96 -30.22
CA ASN A 162 -59.07 26.87 -29.23
C ASN A 162 -59.95 25.75 -29.82
N ILE A 163 -59.90 24.52 -29.27
CA ILE A 163 -61.11 23.68 -29.06
C ILE A 163 -60.87 22.48 -28.13
N GLN A 164 -61.88 22.20 -27.32
CA GLN A 164 -62.23 21.00 -26.53
C GLN A 164 -63.77 21.08 -26.33
N PRO A 165 -64.51 20.11 -25.73
CA PRO A 165 -64.21 18.73 -25.27
C PRO A 165 -65.32 17.68 -25.67
N GLN A 166 -65.38 16.53 -24.96
CA GLN A 166 -66.57 15.71 -24.57
C GLN A 166 -66.78 14.25 -25.08
N ASN A 167 -66.65 13.30 -24.12
CA ASN A 167 -67.65 12.30 -23.63
C ASN A 167 -68.15 11.04 -24.39
N LEU A 168 -68.46 10.02 -23.56
CA LEU A 168 -69.26 8.77 -23.75
C LEU A 168 -68.61 7.63 -24.57
N SER A 169 -68.80 6.33 -24.24
CA SER A 169 -69.95 5.66 -23.60
C SER A 169 -69.63 4.35 -22.83
N TYR A 170 -70.61 3.88 -22.04
CA TYR A 170 -70.78 2.57 -21.36
C TYR A 170 -72.03 1.88 -22.00
N PRO A 171 -72.38 0.56 -21.84
CA PRO A 171 -72.73 -0.04 -20.53
C PRO A 171 -72.72 -1.60 -20.33
N ARG A 172 -73.18 -2.01 -19.13
CA ARG A 172 -73.59 -3.36 -18.63
C ARG A 172 -72.48 -4.25 -18.02
N GLY A 173 -72.65 -4.79 -16.80
CA GLY A 173 -73.68 -4.49 -15.77
C GLY A 173 -73.78 -5.53 -14.63
N SER A 174 -74.35 -5.12 -13.47
CA SER A 174 -74.66 -5.90 -12.23
C SER A 174 -73.48 -6.62 -11.55
N GLY A 175 -73.31 -6.68 -10.24
CA GLY A 175 -74.05 -6.23 -9.03
C GLY A 175 -73.46 -7.02 -7.83
N ASP A 176 -73.75 -6.83 -6.54
CA ASP A 176 -74.46 -5.83 -5.74
C ASP A 176 -74.10 -6.14 -4.24
N LEU A 177 -74.52 -5.30 -3.28
CA LEU A 177 -74.55 -5.58 -1.82
C LEU A 177 -73.25 -5.76 -0.97
N ALA A 178 -73.24 -5.04 0.16
CA ALA A 178 -72.80 -5.48 1.51
C ALA A 178 -74.09 -5.63 2.38
N PRO A 179 -74.11 -5.85 3.73
CA PRO A 179 -73.02 -5.85 4.73
C PRO A 179 -73.16 -6.86 5.93
N GLU A 180 -72.40 -6.60 7.01
CA GLU A 180 -72.74 -6.81 8.44
C GLU A 180 -72.67 -8.20 9.16
N ALA A 181 -72.72 -8.10 10.50
CA ALA A 181 -72.85 -9.11 11.56
C ALA A 181 -71.60 -9.97 11.95
N LEU A 182 -71.39 -10.40 13.22
CA LEU A 182 -71.62 -9.84 14.58
C LEU A 182 -71.03 -10.81 15.65
N THR A 183 -71.05 -10.41 16.93
CA THR A 183 -71.01 -11.26 18.16
C THR A 183 -69.81 -12.17 18.52
N ASN A 184 -69.12 -11.77 19.61
CA ASN A 184 -68.90 -12.50 20.88
C ASN A 184 -68.21 -13.89 20.96
N MET A 185 -67.05 -13.90 21.64
CA MET A 185 -66.71 -14.67 22.88
C MET A 185 -67.75 -15.71 23.37
N PRO A 186 -67.33 -16.91 23.82
CA PRO A 186 -66.72 -17.03 25.17
C PRO A 186 -65.63 -18.12 25.38
N SER A 187 -65.03 -18.10 26.57
CA SER A 187 -64.11 -19.13 27.13
C SER A 187 -64.83 -20.22 27.93
N PRO A 188 -64.19 -21.39 28.13
CA PRO A 188 -63.95 -21.92 29.50
C PRO A 188 -62.47 -22.42 29.65
N LEU A 189 -61.80 -22.46 30.81
CA LEU A 189 -62.06 -23.16 32.11
C LEU A 189 -62.16 -24.70 31.92
N ASN A 190 -61.46 -25.61 32.62
CA ASN A 190 -60.44 -25.62 33.70
C ASN A 190 -59.50 -26.86 33.43
N ALA A 191 -58.58 -27.37 34.26
CA ALA A 191 -58.32 -27.26 35.72
C ALA A 191 -56.86 -27.70 36.08
N GLU A 192 -56.47 -27.44 37.34
CA GLU A 192 -55.61 -28.29 38.24
C GLU A 192 -54.20 -28.76 37.74
N GLU A 193 -53.13 -28.82 38.55
CA GLU A 193 -52.95 -28.64 40.01
C GLU A 193 -51.45 -28.36 40.36
N GLY A 194 -51.16 -27.90 41.58
CA GLY A 194 -49.94 -28.30 42.32
C GLY A 194 -48.62 -27.51 42.15
N GLU A 195 -48.42 -26.49 42.98
CA GLU A 195 -47.08 -25.99 43.41
C GLU A 195 -46.43 -26.99 44.42
N PRO A 196 -45.08 -27.02 44.66
CA PRO A 196 -44.39 -25.88 45.26
C PRO A 196 -42.90 -25.62 44.91
N ASN A 197 -42.50 -24.41 45.31
CA ASN A 197 -41.16 -23.81 45.36
C ASN A 197 -40.09 -24.61 46.14
N THR A 198 -38.81 -24.42 45.77
CA THR A 198 -37.67 -23.95 46.62
C THR A 198 -36.39 -24.00 45.76
N GLU A 199 -35.66 -22.92 45.44
CA GLU A 199 -34.85 -21.97 46.23
C GLU A 199 -33.34 -22.14 45.93
N VAL A 200 -32.61 -21.03 45.89
CA VAL A 200 -31.15 -20.95 45.67
C VAL A 200 -30.50 -20.26 46.87
N PRO A 201 -29.49 -20.88 47.49
CA PRO A 201 -28.33 -20.14 48.05
C PRO A 201 -26.99 -20.66 47.42
N GLN A 202 -25.94 -19.86 47.16
CA GLN A 202 -25.07 -19.08 48.07
C GLN A 202 -24.18 -19.97 48.99
N ASP A 203 -22.94 -19.63 49.38
CA ASP A 203 -21.94 -18.66 48.90
C ASP A 203 -20.54 -18.95 49.51
N ALA A 204 -19.54 -18.10 49.23
CA ALA A 204 -18.41 -17.71 50.12
C ALA A 204 -17.42 -18.72 50.78
N ARG A 205 -16.14 -18.52 50.42
CA ARG A 205 -14.91 -18.35 51.25
C ARG A 205 -14.84 -18.80 52.73
N THR A 206 -13.72 -19.47 53.06
CA THR A 206 -12.82 -19.29 54.25
C THR A 206 -11.42 -19.84 53.86
N GLU A 207 -10.29 -19.14 53.99
CA GLU A 207 -9.47 -18.75 55.17
C GLU A 207 -8.46 -19.81 55.69
N ASP A 208 -7.19 -19.59 55.33
CA ASP A 208 -5.95 -19.58 56.16
C ASP A 208 -5.44 -20.76 57.04
N ALA A 209 -4.20 -20.56 57.54
CA ALA A 209 -3.33 -21.39 58.39
C ALA A 209 -2.75 -22.69 57.75
N VAL A 210 -1.44 -22.88 57.50
CA VAL A 210 -0.16 -22.58 58.20
C VAL A 210 0.19 -23.58 59.33
N VAL A 211 1.25 -24.37 59.09
CA VAL A 211 2.18 -24.88 60.11
C VAL A 211 3.62 -24.76 59.56
N VAL A 212 4.59 -24.47 60.42
CA VAL A 212 6.00 -24.20 60.07
C VAL A 212 6.94 -24.96 61.03
N SER A 213 8.10 -25.43 60.55
CA SER A 213 9.42 -25.56 61.24
C SER A 213 10.15 -26.91 61.00
N ARG A 214 11.37 -26.82 60.42
CA ARG A 214 12.74 -27.18 60.95
C ARG A 214 12.93 -28.38 61.94
N PRO A 215 14.17 -28.91 62.16
CA PRO A 215 15.51 -28.40 61.78
C PRO A 215 16.55 -29.39 61.18
N ASP A 216 17.55 -28.82 60.50
CA ASP A 216 19.02 -28.93 60.64
C ASP A 216 19.78 -30.23 61.09
N ASP A 217 20.87 -30.49 60.32
CA ASP A 217 22.25 -30.91 60.70
C ASP A 217 22.72 -32.39 60.89
N GLY A 218 24.00 -32.63 60.54
CA GLY A 218 24.84 -33.82 60.79
C GLY A 218 24.65 -35.06 59.88
N GLY A 219 25.67 -35.81 59.41
CA GLY A 219 27.13 -35.58 59.38
C GLY A 219 27.98 -36.85 59.60
N LEU A 220 28.91 -37.20 58.66
CA LEU A 220 29.96 -38.26 58.77
C LEU A 220 29.39 -39.72 58.79
N VAL A 221 30.08 -40.87 58.55
CA VAL A 221 31.40 -41.35 58.00
C VAL A 221 31.28 -42.90 57.85
N ASP A 222 31.97 -43.70 57.01
CA ASP A 222 32.61 -43.58 55.68
C ASP A 222 33.07 -45.00 55.20
N GLU A 223 34.06 -45.11 54.31
CA GLU A 223 34.99 -46.23 54.02
C GLU A 223 34.66 -47.45 53.08
N ASN A 224 35.63 -47.69 52.17
CA ASN A 224 36.25 -48.98 51.74
C ASN A 224 35.54 -50.06 50.87
N VAL A 225 35.51 -49.82 49.55
CA VAL A 225 36.37 -50.47 48.50
C VAL A 225 37.08 -51.80 48.93
N PRO A 226 37.00 -52.96 48.20
CA PRO A 226 37.68 -53.10 46.89
C PRO A 226 37.21 -54.12 45.81
N SER A 227 37.23 -53.64 44.57
CA SER A 227 37.63 -54.26 43.27
C SER A 227 37.65 -55.79 43.01
N LEU A 228 37.24 -56.18 41.78
CA LEU A 228 37.94 -57.20 40.97
C LEU A 228 37.78 -56.95 39.45
N LYS A 229 38.58 -57.62 38.60
CA LYS A 229 38.76 -57.30 37.15
C LYS A 229 38.55 -58.54 36.25
N ARG A 230 37.92 -58.41 35.06
CA ARG A 230 38.53 -58.72 33.72
C ARG A 230 37.56 -58.90 32.51
N LYS A 231 38.01 -58.38 31.35
CA LYS A 231 37.94 -58.91 29.96
C LYS A 231 36.59 -59.18 29.23
N ARG A 232 36.16 -58.17 28.45
CA ARG A 232 36.19 -58.11 26.96
C ARG A 232 35.92 -59.39 26.12
N LYS A 233 34.86 -59.34 25.30
CA LYS A 233 34.78 -59.93 23.93
C LYS A 233 33.85 -59.06 23.05
N GLU A 234 33.76 -59.32 21.74
CA GLU A 234 33.24 -58.37 20.72
C GLU A 234 32.10 -58.95 19.85
N ARG A 235 31.30 -58.04 19.25
CA ARG A 235 30.20 -58.25 18.25
C ARG A 235 28.94 -58.93 18.84
N SER A 236 27.72 -58.58 18.41
CA SER A 236 27.25 -58.04 17.13
C SER A 236 26.32 -56.81 17.22
N ASN A 237 26.03 -56.18 16.07
CA ASN A 237 24.90 -55.26 15.92
C ASN A 237 23.59 -56.04 15.82
N GLN A 238 22.54 -55.59 16.52
CA GLN A 238 21.26 -55.12 15.97
C GLN A 238 20.43 -54.53 17.14
N GLU A 239 19.40 -53.73 16.83
CA GLU A 239 18.24 -53.39 17.69
C GLU A 239 18.47 -53.08 19.19
N VAL A 240 18.31 -51.81 19.57
CA VAL A 240 17.04 -51.25 20.09
C VAL A 240 17.17 -49.73 20.13
N VAL A 241 16.37 -49.04 19.30
CA VAL A 241 16.12 -47.61 19.43
C VAL A 241 14.78 -47.47 20.16
N ASN A 242 14.79 -47.18 21.47
CA ASN A 242 13.62 -46.63 22.16
C ASN A 242 13.93 -46.14 23.59
N LYS A 243 14.10 -44.81 23.73
CA LYS A 243 13.75 -43.94 24.89
C LYS A 243 14.67 -42.71 24.98
N CYS A 244 14.17 -41.54 24.56
CA CYS A 244 14.13 -40.34 25.41
C CYS A 244 13.36 -39.19 24.71
N CYS A 245 12.03 -39.22 24.76
CA CYS A 245 11.20 -38.08 24.35
C CYS A 245 10.80 -37.22 25.55
N HIS A 246 11.72 -36.90 26.46
CA HIS A 246 11.52 -35.93 27.56
C HIS A 246 12.87 -35.44 28.11
N CYS A 247 13.33 -34.27 27.69
CA CYS A 247 14.36 -33.53 28.44
C CYS A 247 14.30 -32.03 28.12
N SER A 248 13.83 -31.23 29.07
CA SER A 248 13.92 -29.77 28.99
C SER A 248 15.38 -29.34 29.17
N PHE A 249 15.96 -28.58 28.23
CA PHE A 249 17.33 -28.10 28.33
C PHE A 249 17.49 -27.09 29.47
N ARG A 250 17.79 -27.59 30.68
CA ARG A 250 18.38 -26.79 31.76
C ARG A 250 19.79 -26.34 31.37
N LYS A 251 20.21 -25.16 31.86
CA LYS A 251 21.56 -24.63 31.67
C LYS A 251 22.62 -25.64 32.10
N LEU A 252 23.39 -26.20 31.16
CA LEU A 252 24.66 -26.85 31.50
C LEU A 252 25.75 -25.80 31.65
N SER A 253 26.10 -25.50 32.90
CA SER A 253 27.41 -24.90 33.20
C SER A 253 28.42 -26.04 33.34
N THR A 254 29.40 -26.11 32.45
CA THR A 254 30.48 -27.10 32.48
C THR A 254 31.84 -26.41 32.44
N THR A 255 32.47 -26.30 33.61
CA THR A 255 33.82 -25.77 33.78
C THR A 255 34.91 -26.76 33.36
N HIS A 256 36.08 -26.25 32.99
CA HIS A 256 37.35 -26.97 32.77
C HIS A 256 37.51 -27.82 31.48
N ALA A 257 37.75 -27.09 30.38
CA ALA A 257 38.99 -27.16 29.60
C ALA A 257 39.49 -28.51 29.05
N ALA A 258 39.23 -28.73 27.76
CA ALA A 258 40.13 -29.47 26.86
C ALA A 258 40.12 -28.85 25.44
N ARG A 259 41.20 -29.06 24.66
CA ARG A 259 41.39 -28.46 23.32
C ARG A 259 40.53 -29.16 22.26
N CYS A 260 39.35 -28.62 21.92
CA CYS A 260 38.79 -28.72 20.56
C CYS A 260 37.60 -27.77 20.37
N ARG A 261 37.69 -26.81 19.43
CA ARG A 261 36.59 -25.91 19.03
C ARG A 261 36.67 -25.44 17.56
N LYS A 262 36.70 -26.40 16.64
CA LYS A 262 35.86 -26.25 15.44
C LYS A 262 34.44 -26.62 15.86
N SER A 263 33.41 -25.95 15.34
CA SER A 263 32.03 -26.41 15.60
C SER A 263 31.82 -27.79 14.96
N SER A 264 31.09 -28.66 15.65
CA SER A 264 30.62 -29.92 15.09
C SER A 264 29.42 -29.67 14.18
N PRO A 265 29.18 -30.49 13.14
CA PRO A 265 27.94 -30.45 12.38
C PRO A 265 26.71 -30.50 13.29
N LEU A 266 25.71 -29.66 12.99
CA LEU A 266 24.45 -29.59 13.72
C LEU A 266 23.50 -30.67 13.20
N LEU A 267 22.70 -31.26 14.10
CA LEU A 267 21.64 -32.19 13.72
C LEU A 267 20.54 -31.44 12.94
N THR A 268 20.47 -31.66 11.64
CA THR A 268 19.46 -31.08 10.75
C THR A 268 18.50 -32.15 10.23
N THR A 269 17.21 -31.84 10.14
CA THR A 269 16.29 -32.57 9.26
C THR A 269 16.55 -32.20 7.80
N GLU A 270 16.10 -33.01 6.86
CA GLU A 270 16.13 -32.65 5.44
C GLU A 270 15.30 -31.38 5.15
N LEU A 271 15.64 -30.66 4.08
CA LEU A 271 14.88 -29.51 3.59
C LEU A 271 13.96 -29.95 2.46
N VAL A 272 12.66 -29.86 2.71
CA VAL A 272 11.62 -29.99 1.69
C VAL A 272 11.62 -28.72 0.81
N GLY A 273 11.35 -28.89 -0.49
CA GLY A 273 11.38 -27.85 -1.50
C GLY A 273 12.76 -27.49 -2.06
N GLU A 274 12.84 -27.40 -3.39
CA GLU A 274 14.05 -26.92 -4.08
C GLU A 274 14.32 -25.44 -3.78
N GLU A 275 13.29 -24.60 -3.56
CA GLU A 275 13.45 -23.20 -3.14
C GLU A 275 14.25 -23.10 -1.82
N SER A 276 14.06 -24.05 -0.89
CA SER A 276 14.84 -24.15 0.35
C SER A 276 16.32 -24.48 0.08
N LYS A 277 16.57 -25.44 -0.81
CA LYS A 277 17.92 -25.94 -1.15
C LYS A 277 18.71 -24.92 -1.97
N GLU A 278 18.05 -24.21 -2.89
CA GLU A 278 18.59 -23.07 -3.64
C GLU A 278 18.86 -21.89 -2.70
N THR A 279 17.97 -21.59 -1.76
CA THR A 279 18.19 -20.51 -0.79
C THR A 279 19.44 -20.74 0.06
N VAL A 280 19.68 -21.98 0.53
CA VAL A 280 20.95 -22.33 1.21
C VAL A 280 22.15 -22.14 0.28
N LYS A 281 22.07 -22.56 -0.98
CA LYS A 281 23.14 -22.37 -1.98
C LYS A 281 23.45 -20.88 -2.18
N LYS A 282 22.42 -20.06 -2.42
CA LYS A 282 22.50 -18.61 -2.61
C LYS A 282 23.11 -17.87 -1.42
N ILE A 283 22.84 -18.31 -0.18
CA ILE A 283 23.50 -17.78 1.02
C ILE A 283 24.99 -18.17 1.05
N CYS A 284 25.34 -19.42 0.71
CA CYS A 284 26.74 -19.84 0.57
C CYS A 284 27.47 -19.04 -0.53
N ASP A 285 26.83 -18.78 -1.67
CA ASP A 285 27.41 -17.98 -2.77
C ASP A 285 27.71 -16.54 -2.32
N TYR A 286 26.78 -15.90 -1.60
CA TYR A 286 27.01 -14.59 -0.96
C TYR A 286 28.11 -14.62 0.12
N LEU A 287 28.34 -15.76 0.77
CA LEU A 287 29.47 -15.95 1.68
C LEU A 287 30.82 -16.09 0.95
N MET A 288 30.84 -16.35 -0.35
CA MET A 288 32.07 -16.33 -1.17
C MET A 288 32.43 -14.92 -1.70
N GLU A 289 31.48 -14.00 -1.87
CA GLU A 289 31.76 -12.63 -2.34
C GLU A 289 32.51 -11.77 -1.29
N ASP A 290 33.76 -11.33 -1.53
CA ASP A 290 34.54 -10.51 -0.58
C ASP A 290 33.91 -9.13 -0.24
N GLN A 291 32.95 -8.66 -1.05
CA GLN A 291 32.23 -7.40 -0.80
C GLN A 291 31.14 -7.54 0.29
N ILE A 292 30.67 -8.75 0.54
CA ILE A 292 29.59 -9.04 1.49
C ILE A 292 30.19 -9.39 2.85
N VAL A 293 29.94 -8.54 3.85
CA VAL A 293 30.38 -8.75 5.24
C VAL A 293 29.21 -9.06 6.17
N ILE A 294 28.01 -8.52 5.92
CA ILE A 294 26.81 -8.79 6.72
C ILE A 294 25.66 -9.22 5.80
N ILE A 295 25.07 -10.40 6.09
CA ILE A 295 23.90 -10.97 5.42
C ILE A 295 22.74 -11.06 6.42
N GLY A 296 21.56 -10.56 6.05
CA GLY A 296 20.35 -10.64 6.86
C GLY A 296 19.34 -11.64 6.28
N ILE A 297 19.01 -12.69 7.03
CA ILE A 297 17.96 -13.66 6.69
C ILE A 297 16.69 -13.27 7.46
N TYR A 298 15.58 -12.99 6.77
CA TYR A 298 14.35 -12.49 7.41
C TYR A 298 13.07 -13.16 6.90
N GLY A 299 11.98 -13.03 7.66
CA GLY A 299 10.68 -13.64 7.36
C GLY A 299 9.88 -13.96 8.62
N MET A 300 8.64 -14.44 8.45
CA MET A 300 7.66 -14.69 9.52
C MET A 300 8.15 -15.68 10.61
N GLY A 301 7.52 -15.66 11.79
CA GLY A 301 7.76 -16.69 12.82
C GLY A 301 7.35 -18.08 12.31
N GLY A 302 8.11 -19.13 12.65
CA GLY A 302 7.82 -20.50 12.19
C GLY A 302 8.24 -20.85 10.74
N VAL A 303 8.75 -19.88 9.97
CA VAL A 303 9.07 -20.05 8.52
C VAL A 303 10.39 -20.79 8.21
N GLY A 304 11.00 -21.48 9.18
CA GLY A 304 12.21 -22.30 8.94
C GLY A 304 13.58 -21.58 8.87
N LYS A 305 13.65 -20.25 9.09
CA LYS A 305 14.92 -19.47 9.06
C LYS A 305 16.10 -20.15 9.79
N THR A 306 15.90 -20.60 11.02
CA THR A 306 16.94 -21.25 11.84
C THR A 306 17.39 -22.57 11.22
N ALA A 307 16.48 -23.37 10.64
CA ALA A 307 16.85 -24.60 9.94
C ALA A 307 17.70 -24.31 8.69
N ILE A 308 17.36 -23.28 7.92
CA ILE A 308 18.18 -22.80 6.79
C ILE A 308 19.56 -22.35 7.29
N LEU A 309 19.65 -21.62 8.42
CA LEU A 309 20.92 -21.21 9.02
C LEU A 309 21.76 -22.42 9.49
N MET A 310 21.14 -23.49 10.02
CA MET A 310 21.83 -24.73 10.40
C MET A 310 22.37 -25.49 9.17
N HIS A 311 21.65 -25.51 8.05
CA HIS A 311 22.12 -26.08 6.80
C HIS A 311 23.27 -25.26 6.17
N VAL A 312 23.21 -23.93 6.25
CA VAL A 312 24.33 -23.04 5.88
C VAL A 312 25.54 -23.31 6.78
N HIS A 313 25.37 -23.41 8.10
CA HIS A 313 26.45 -23.74 9.04
C HIS A 313 27.17 -25.04 8.65
N ASN A 314 26.42 -26.11 8.37
CA ASN A 314 26.99 -27.40 7.99
C ASN A 314 27.72 -27.33 6.63
N ARG A 315 27.11 -26.76 5.57
CA ARG A 315 27.78 -26.58 4.27
C ARG A 315 29.02 -25.70 4.32
N VAL A 316 29.10 -24.74 5.25
CA VAL A 316 30.28 -23.90 5.45
C VAL A 316 31.39 -24.66 6.19
N LEU A 317 31.05 -25.53 7.16
CA LEU A 317 32.04 -26.36 7.87
C LEU A 317 32.78 -27.32 6.92
N ASP A 318 32.09 -27.87 5.92
CA ASP A 318 32.67 -28.75 4.92
C ASP A 318 33.50 -27.99 3.86
N ASN A 319 33.44 -26.65 3.83
CA ASN A 319 34.11 -25.82 2.83
C ASN A 319 35.49 -25.33 3.33
N PRO A 320 36.62 -25.77 2.73
CA PRO A 320 37.97 -25.42 3.17
C PRO A 320 38.36 -23.94 2.97
N THR A 321 37.47 -23.12 2.40
CA THR A 321 37.66 -21.67 2.25
C THR A 321 37.62 -20.93 3.60
N PHE A 322 36.91 -21.48 4.59
CA PHE A 322 36.67 -20.86 5.90
C PHE A 322 37.43 -21.58 7.02
N ASN A 323 37.92 -20.82 8.00
CA ASN A 323 38.79 -21.36 9.07
C ASN A 323 38.01 -21.79 10.32
N ASP A 324 37.07 -20.95 10.77
CA ASP A 324 36.20 -21.19 11.93
C ASP A 324 34.77 -20.70 11.63
N VAL A 325 33.79 -21.39 12.19
CA VAL A 325 32.38 -20.98 12.20
C VAL A 325 31.91 -20.89 13.66
N PHE A 326 31.25 -19.80 14.01
CA PHE A 326 30.78 -19.49 15.35
C PHE A 326 29.26 -19.31 15.33
N TRP A 327 28.54 -19.98 16.24
CA TRP A 327 27.09 -19.88 16.38
C TRP A 327 26.73 -19.21 17.70
N VAL A 328 25.91 -18.16 17.67
CA VAL A 328 25.35 -17.48 18.84
C VAL A 328 23.84 -17.35 18.64
N THR A 329 23.05 -17.93 19.55
CA THR A 329 21.60 -17.66 19.61
C THR A 329 21.38 -16.45 20.52
N VAL A 330 20.75 -15.41 19.97
CA VAL A 330 20.56 -14.12 20.65
C VAL A 330 19.25 -14.16 21.44
N PRO A 331 19.23 -13.77 22.74
CA PRO A 331 18.00 -13.69 23.52
C PRO A 331 17.04 -12.62 22.99
N GLN A 332 15.77 -12.66 23.39
CA GLN A 332 14.80 -11.63 23.01
C GLN A 332 15.09 -10.28 23.67
N GLU A 333 15.47 -10.30 24.94
CA GLU A 333 15.97 -9.15 25.68
C GLU A 333 17.41 -9.45 26.12
N PHE A 334 18.34 -8.54 25.82
CA PHE A 334 19.75 -8.67 26.19
C PHE A 334 20.40 -7.29 26.33
N SER A 335 21.38 -7.18 27.21
CA SER A 335 22.33 -6.07 27.21
C SER A 335 23.51 -6.36 26.27
N ILE A 336 24.14 -5.30 25.75
CA ILE A 336 25.41 -5.41 24.99
C ILE A 336 26.48 -6.17 25.79
N TYR A 337 26.46 -6.04 27.13
CA TYR A 337 27.35 -6.77 28.02
C TYR A 337 27.14 -8.30 27.92
N GLU A 338 25.90 -8.78 27.97
CA GLU A 338 25.61 -10.22 27.89
C GLU A 338 25.92 -10.79 26.51
N LEU A 339 25.59 -10.07 25.43
CA LEU A 339 25.93 -10.47 24.07
C LEU A 339 27.46 -10.54 23.86
N GLN A 340 28.22 -9.61 24.45
CA GLN A 340 29.69 -9.67 24.45
C GLN A 340 30.23 -10.90 25.19
N ASP A 341 29.63 -11.31 26.33
CA ASP A 341 30.05 -12.52 27.05
C ASP A 341 29.73 -13.77 26.23
N GLU A 342 28.57 -13.87 25.56
CA GLU A 342 28.26 -15.05 24.74
C GLU A 342 29.10 -15.16 23.46
N ILE A 343 29.38 -14.04 22.77
CA ILE A 343 30.32 -14.08 21.63
C ILE A 343 31.72 -14.49 22.13
N ALA A 344 32.18 -13.94 23.25
CA ALA A 344 33.47 -14.32 23.85
C ALA A 344 33.53 -15.80 24.25
N ASN A 345 32.46 -16.32 24.87
CA ASN A 345 32.31 -17.73 25.23
C ASN A 345 32.46 -18.62 24.01
N VAL A 346 31.83 -18.29 22.88
CA VAL A 346 31.84 -19.10 21.66
C VAL A 346 33.20 -19.06 20.96
N VAL A 347 33.81 -17.87 20.79
CA VAL A 347 35.10 -17.76 20.07
C VAL A 347 36.31 -18.23 20.87
N GLY A 348 36.15 -18.48 22.18
CA GLY A 348 37.23 -18.93 23.08
C GLY A 348 38.06 -17.79 23.67
N LEU A 349 37.43 -16.64 23.93
CA LEU A 349 38.04 -15.49 24.59
C LEU A 349 37.79 -15.54 26.11
N ASP A 350 38.62 -16.33 26.81
CA ASP A 350 38.54 -16.42 28.27
C ASP A 350 38.76 -15.05 28.94
N ASN A 351 38.10 -14.84 30.08
CA ASN A 351 38.25 -13.69 30.99
C ASN A 351 37.61 -12.34 30.57
N LEU A 352 36.83 -12.24 29.48
CA LEU A 352 36.19 -10.96 29.12
C LEU A 352 35.29 -10.40 30.25
N SER A 353 34.59 -11.29 30.96
CA SER A 353 33.75 -11.01 32.14
C SER A 353 34.48 -10.41 33.36
N LYS A 354 35.83 -10.34 33.35
CA LYS A 354 36.59 -9.60 34.38
C LYS A 354 36.55 -8.09 34.18
N PHE A 355 36.19 -7.61 32.99
CA PHE A 355 36.06 -6.18 32.69
C PHE A 355 34.59 -5.76 32.78
N LYS A 356 34.30 -4.71 33.55
CA LYS A 356 32.92 -4.16 33.69
C LYS A 356 32.55 -3.12 32.64
N ASP A 357 33.53 -2.51 31.97
CA ASP A 357 33.29 -1.47 30.97
C ASP A 357 33.04 -2.07 29.58
N VAL A 358 31.89 -1.71 28.99
CA VAL A 358 31.40 -2.25 27.71
C VAL A 358 32.31 -1.85 26.54
N LYS A 359 32.86 -0.64 26.54
CA LYS A 359 33.74 -0.15 25.46
C LYS A 359 35.10 -0.84 25.47
N ARG A 360 35.68 -1.06 26.66
CA ARG A 360 36.89 -1.85 26.85
C ARG A 360 36.67 -3.32 26.46
N ARG A 361 35.52 -3.91 26.81
CA ARG A 361 35.14 -5.25 26.35
C ARG A 361 35.07 -5.34 24.82
N ALA A 362 34.41 -4.37 24.17
CA ALA A 362 34.33 -4.28 22.71
C ALA A 362 35.70 -4.22 22.04
N CYS A 363 36.62 -3.39 22.56
CA CYS A 363 37.99 -3.27 22.04
C CYS A 363 38.79 -4.59 22.18
N ILE A 364 38.62 -5.31 23.29
CA ILE A 364 39.27 -6.62 23.50
C ILE A 364 38.68 -7.67 22.54
N LEU A 365 37.36 -7.64 22.29
CA LEU A 365 36.68 -8.56 21.38
C LEU A 365 37.07 -8.30 19.91
N ASP A 366 37.10 -7.04 19.46
CA ASP A 366 37.56 -6.63 18.13
C ASP A 366 38.99 -7.09 17.87
N GLY A 367 39.89 -6.82 18.83
CA GLY A 367 41.30 -7.26 18.78
C GLY A 367 41.51 -8.77 18.90
N HIS A 368 40.49 -9.55 19.24
CA HIS A 368 40.49 -11.01 19.14
C HIS A 368 39.92 -11.48 17.81
N LEU A 369 38.74 -10.98 17.42
CA LEU A 369 38.05 -11.35 16.18
C LEU A 369 38.86 -10.99 14.92
N LYS A 370 39.62 -9.89 14.91
CA LYS A 370 40.53 -9.55 13.81
C LYS A 370 41.63 -10.58 13.53
N LYS A 371 41.93 -11.46 14.49
CA LYS A 371 42.88 -12.58 14.31
C LYS A 371 42.22 -13.79 13.64
N LYS A 372 40.88 -13.86 13.62
CA LYS A 372 40.06 -14.90 13.01
C LYS A 372 39.77 -14.56 11.54
N LYS A 373 40.78 -14.72 10.68
CA LYS A 373 40.67 -14.50 9.23
C LYS A 373 39.75 -15.54 8.58
N ARG A 374 38.91 -15.13 7.61
CA ARG A 374 37.99 -16.02 6.87
C ARG A 374 37.13 -16.88 7.82
N SER A 375 36.61 -16.25 8.86
CA SER A 375 35.70 -16.88 9.83
C SER A 375 34.29 -16.34 9.68
N ILE A 376 33.29 -17.07 10.16
CA ILE A 376 31.88 -16.65 10.13
C ILE A 376 31.29 -16.62 11.54
N LEU A 377 30.53 -15.57 11.84
CA LEU A 377 29.69 -15.43 13.03
C LEU A 377 28.22 -15.49 12.61
N LEU A 378 27.50 -16.48 13.13
CA LEU A 378 26.07 -16.70 12.91
C LEU A 378 25.29 -16.21 14.14
N LEU A 379 24.39 -15.25 13.94
CA LEU A 379 23.55 -14.64 14.99
C LEU A 379 22.09 -15.05 14.78
N ASP A 380 21.65 -16.12 15.43
CA ASP A 380 20.29 -16.63 15.28
C ASP A 380 19.32 -15.93 16.25
N GLY A 381 18.19 -15.44 15.74
CA GLY A 381 17.08 -14.92 16.57
C GLY A 381 17.12 -13.42 16.90
N MET A 382 17.72 -12.57 16.05
CA MET A 382 17.79 -11.12 16.26
C MET A 382 16.41 -10.43 16.30
N TRP A 383 16.08 -9.81 17.44
CA TRP A 383 14.84 -9.03 17.65
C TRP A 383 15.04 -7.51 17.54
N VAL A 384 16.19 -7.00 17.96
CA VAL A 384 16.53 -5.57 18.00
C VAL A 384 17.95 -5.38 17.43
N HIS A 385 18.14 -4.32 16.66
CA HIS A 385 19.47 -3.92 16.17
C HIS A 385 20.42 -3.47 17.29
N PHE A 386 21.73 -3.51 17.02
CA PHE A 386 22.76 -2.90 17.86
C PHE A 386 23.89 -2.31 17.01
N GLU A 387 24.61 -1.34 17.56
CA GLU A 387 25.85 -0.86 16.95
C GLU A 387 26.94 -1.93 17.04
N VAL A 388 27.36 -2.43 15.88
CA VAL A 388 28.32 -3.55 15.76
C VAL A 388 29.67 -3.22 16.41
N LYS A 389 30.02 -1.93 16.46
CA LYS A 389 31.20 -1.38 17.15
C LYS A 389 31.09 -1.44 18.68
N ASP A 390 29.90 -1.27 19.24
CA ASP A 390 29.68 -1.30 20.70
C ASP A 390 29.69 -2.73 21.25
N VAL A 391 29.31 -3.72 20.43
CA VAL A 391 29.60 -5.14 20.73
C VAL A 391 31.09 -5.42 20.54
N GLY A 392 31.70 -4.90 19.48
CA GLY A 392 33.13 -5.09 19.16
C GLY A 392 33.38 -6.18 18.13
N ILE A 393 32.57 -6.24 17.07
CA ILE A 393 32.74 -7.18 15.94
C ILE A 393 33.30 -6.42 14.71
N PRO A 394 34.38 -6.90 14.07
CA PRO A 394 35.06 -6.18 13.00
C PRO A 394 34.34 -6.28 11.65
N ILE A 395 34.03 -5.14 11.02
CA ILE A 395 33.43 -5.06 9.68
C ILE A 395 34.53 -4.70 8.65
N GLU A 396 35.37 -5.67 8.29
CA GLU A 396 36.53 -5.48 7.39
C GLU A 396 36.48 -6.47 6.20
N ARG A 397 36.87 -6.02 5.00
CA ARG A 397 36.87 -6.87 3.78
C ARG A 397 37.86 -8.02 3.94
N GLY A 398 37.44 -9.24 3.59
CA GLY A 398 38.23 -10.47 3.78
C GLY A 398 38.43 -10.92 5.24
N GLY A 399 37.79 -10.25 6.20
CA GLY A 399 37.89 -10.53 7.64
C GLY A 399 36.87 -11.57 8.14
N LEU A 400 36.15 -11.20 9.21
CA LEU A 400 35.01 -11.93 9.74
C LEU A 400 33.76 -11.61 8.91
N LYS A 401 32.95 -12.62 8.56
CA LYS A 401 31.60 -12.41 7.99
C LYS A 401 30.53 -12.66 9.05
N VAL A 402 29.42 -11.94 8.95
CA VAL A 402 28.26 -12.06 9.85
C VAL A 402 27.03 -12.49 9.04
N VAL A 403 26.32 -13.52 9.51
CA VAL A 403 24.98 -13.86 9.03
C VAL A 403 24.03 -13.79 10.21
N LEU A 404 22.92 -13.08 10.09
CA LEU A 404 21.91 -12.99 11.14
C LEU A 404 20.55 -13.49 10.66
N THR A 405 19.76 -14.12 11.53
CA THR A 405 18.34 -14.36 11.29
C THR A 405 17.51 -13.38 12.12
N THR A 406 16.46 -12.82 11.53
CA THR A 406 15.53 -11.91 12.21
C THR A 406 14.09 -12.12 11.71
N ARG A 407 13.12 -11.56 12.42
CA ARG A 407 11.73 -11.49 11.96
C ARG A 407 11.41 -10.18 11.22
N SER A 408 12.23 -9.14 11.43
CA SER A 408 11.95 -7.78 10.97
C SER A 408 12.93 -7.34 9.88
N LEU A 409 12.39 -6.87 8.76
CA LEU A 409 13.19 -6.26 7.69
C LEU A 409 13.88 -4.96 8.14
N ASP A 410 13.30 -4.25 9.12
CA ASP A 410 13.89 -3.05 9.71
C ASP A 410 15.19 -3.37 10.49
N VAL A 411 15.27 -4.53 11.14
CA VAL A 411 16.50 -4.99 11.80
C VAL A 411 17.60 -5.27 10.77
N CYS A 412 17.29 -5.87 9.61
CA CYS A 412 18.27 -6.04 8.53
C CYS A 412 18.84 -4.71 8.01
N HIS A 413 17.99 -3.68 7.86
CA HIS A 413 18.42 -2.36 7.44
C HIS A 413 19.31 -1.69 8.50
N LYS A 414 18.89 -1.70 9.75
CA LYS A 414 19.63 -1.08 10.87
C LYS A 414 20.93 -1.81 11.22
N MET A 415 21.02 -3.11 10.96
CA MET A 415 22.27 -3.89 11.03
C MET A 415 23.15 -3.76 9.76
N LEU A 416 22.79 -2.89 8.82
CA LEU A 416 23.53 -2.60 7.58
C LEU A 416 23.79 -3.85 6.70
N CYS A 417 22.83 -4.78 6.65
CA CYS A 417 22.91 -5.99 5.84
C CYS A 417 22.97 -5.68 4.33
N ARG A 418 24.09 -6.01 3.67
CA ARG A 418 24.34 -5.70 2.24
C ARG A 418 23.63 -6.63 1.27
N LYS A 419 23.35 -7.86 1.70
CA LYS A 419 22.37 -8.75 1.07
C LYS A 419 21.35 -9.13 2.11
N GLN A 420 20.11 -9.27 1.65
CA GLN A 420 18.96 -9.60 2.49
C GLN A 420 18.21 -10.73 1.79
N VAL A 421 17.96 -11.82 2.52
CA VAL A 421 17.35 -13.04 1.99
C VAL A 421 16.02 -13.26 2.71
N LYS A 422 14.93 -13.12 1.97
CA LYS A 422 13.58 -13.35 2.51
C LYS A 422 13.22 -14.83 2.43
N ILE A 423 12.86 -15.42 3.56
CA ILE A 423 12.30 -16.77 3.63
C ILE A 423 10.78 -16.63 3.64
N LYS A 424 10.11 -17.27 2.68
CA LYS A 424 8.65 -17.32 2.54
C LYS A 424 8.09 -18.62 3.14
N PRO A 425 6.79 -18.69 3.50
CA PRO A 425 6.11 -19.97 3.67
C PRO A 425 6.27 -20.83 2.41
N LEU A 426 6.14 -22.15 2.56
CA LEU A 426 6.24 -23.07 1.43
C LEU A 426 5.22 -22.71 0.35
N SER A 427 5.65 -22.75 -0.90
CA SER A 427 4.77 -22.53 -2.06
C SER A 427 3.69 -23.61 -2.14
N TRP A 428 2.52 -23.26 -2.67
CA TRP A 428 1.39 -24.19 -2.80
C TRP A 428 1.71 -25.28 -3.83
N GLY A 429 1.31 -26.52 -3.54
CA GLY A 429 1.71 -27.72 -4.28
C GLY A 429 2.24 -28.80 -3.34
N ASP A 430 3.16 -29.63 -3.82
CA ASP A 430 3.57 -30.85 -3.12
C ASP A 430 4.43 -30.59 -1.87
N ASP A 431 5.14 -29.45 -1.76
CA ASP A 431 6.10 -29.21 -0.66
C ASP A 431 5.45 -29.17 0.75
N PRO A 432 4.35 -28.43 1.00
CA PRO A 432 3.58 -28.53 2.24
C PRO A 432 3.12 -29.96 2.56
N TRP A 433 2.68 -30.70 1.54
CA TRP A 433 2.11 -32.04 1.66
C TRP A 433 3.17 -33.10 1.97
N ASN A 434 4.30 -33.07 1.26
CA ASN A 434 5.46 -33.91 1.51
C ASN A 434 6.01 -33.70 2.93
N LEU A 435 6.09 -32.44 3.39
CA LEU A 435 6.48 -32.14 4.78
C LEU A 435 5.46 -32.68 5.78
N PHE A 436 4.16 -32.63 5.49
CA PHE A 436 3.12 -33.20 6.34
C PHE A 436 3.28 -34.72 6.47
N LEU A 437 3.38 -35.45 5.35
CA LEU A 437 3.55 -36.90 5.32
C LEU A 437 4.84 -37.36 6.03
N GLU A 438 5.97 -36.70 5.76
CA GLU A 438 7.26 -37.01 6.37
C GLU A 438 7.21 -36.91 7.90
N LYS A 439 6.44 -35.95 8.45
CA LYS A 439 6.26 -35.80 9.91
C LYS A 439 5.06 -36.55 10.49
N LEU A 440 4.10 -36.98 9.68
CA LEU A 440 3.01 -37.86 10.13
C LEU A 440 3.54 -39.27 10.44
N CYS A 441 4.60 -39.72 9.74
CA CYS A 441 5.28 -41.00 9.96
C CYS A 441 4.29 -42.19 9.96
N PHE A 442 3.37 -42.21 8.99
CA PHE A 442 2.27 -43.16 8.92
C PHE A 442 2.70 -44.43 8.16
N GLU A 443 2.61 -45.60 8.79
CA GLU A 443 3.12 -46.88 8.25
C GLU A 443 2.10 -47.65 7.38
N LYS A 444 0.92 -47.06 7.14
CA LYS A 444 -0.16 -47.62 6.32
C LYS A 444 -0.49 -46.66 5.18
N GLU A 445 -1.15 -47.15 4.13
CA GLU A 445 -1.77 -46.26 3.14
C GLU A 445 -2.88 -45.44 3.79
N ILE A 446 -2.95 -44.15 3.46
CA ILE A 446 -4.01 -43.25 3.89
C ILE A 446 -5.22 -43.49 2.97
N THR A 447 -6.42 -43.63 3.53
CA THR A 447 -7.64 -43.74 2.72
C THR A 447 -7.98 -42.38 2.09
N SER A 448 -8.47 -42.38 0.85
CA SER A 448 -8.69 -41.13 0.08
C SER A 448 -9.59 -40.10 0.79
N GLU A 449 -10.60 -40.54 1.55
CA GLU A 449 -11.43 -39.64 2.37
C GLU A 449 -10.59 -38.90 3.44
N VAL A 450 -9.63 -39.59 4.06
CA VAL A 450 -8.71 -38.98 5.04
C VAL A 450 -7.68 -38.10 4.34
N GLU A 451 -7.24 -38.47 3.13
CA GLU A 451 -6.31 -37.69 2.31
C GLU A 451 -6.89 -36.31 1.93
N GLU A 452 -8.14 -36.25 1.45
CA GLU A 452 -8.84 -34.99 1.17
C GLU A 452 -8.95 -34.07 2.39
N ILE A 453 -9.22 -34.65 3.57
CA ILE A 453 -9.30 -33.91 4.84
C ILE A 453 -7.92 -33.46 5.30
N ALA A 454 -6.89 -34.29 5.09
CA ALA A 454 -5.51 -33.98 5.46
C ALA A 454 -4.90 -32.88 4.59
N MET A 455 -5.16 -32.89 3.26
CA MET A 455 -4.81 -31.79 2.37
C MET A 455 -5.50 -30.50 2.82
N SER A 456 -6.82 -30.55 3.09
CA SER A 456 -7.56 -29.40 3.63
C SER A 456 -6.94 -28.87 4.93
N ILE A 457 -6.43 -29.73 5.82
CA ILE A 457 -5.73 -29.33 7.06
C ILE A 457 -4.38 -28.65 6.78
N VAL A 458 -3.66 -29.06 5.72
CA VAL A 458 -2.40 -28.46 5.29
C VAL A 458 -2.63 -27.10 4.62
N ASP A 459 -3.73 -26.91 3.91
CA ASP A 459 -4.12 -25.62 3.33
C ASP A 459 -4.38 -24.56 4.40
N GLU A 460 -5.10 -24.90 5.49
CA GLU A 460 -5.30 -24.02 6.66
C GLU A 460 -3.96 -23.61 7.32
N CYS A 461 -2.90 -24.42 7.18
CA CYS A 461 -1.56 -24.05 7.67
C CYS A 461 -0.90 -22.91 6.85
N GLY A 462 -1.45 -22.53 5.70
CA GLY A 462 -0.94 -21.46 4.83
C GLY A 462 0.48 -21.68 4.32
N GLY A 463 0.95 -22.95 4.26
CA GLY A 463 2.32 -23.30 3.90
C GLY A 463 3.37 -23.08 4.99
N LEU A 464 2.98 -22.77 6.25
CA LEU A 464 3.94 -22.47 7.31
C LEU A 464 4.54 -23.75 7.94
N PRO A 465 5.86 -24.03 7.80
CA PRO A 465 6.45 -25.30 8.21
C PRO A 465 6.20 -25.65 9.68
N LEU A 466 6.35 -24.69 10.61
CA LEU A 466 6.13 -24.95 12.03
C LEU A 466 4.68 -25.39 12.35
N CYS A 467 3.68 -24.89 11.61
CA CYS A 467 2.29 -25.29 11.79
C CYS A 467 2.04 -26.70 11.22
N ILE A 468 2.55 -26.97 10.01
CA ILE A 468 2.45 -28.27 9.35
C ILE A 468 3.09 -29.37 10.21
N ILE A 469 4.31 -29.15 10.71
CA ILE A 469 5.02 -30.08 11.59
C ILE A 469 4.27 -30.29 12.90
N GLU A 470 3.76 -29.22 13.52
CA GLU A 470 3.02 -29.32 14.78
C GLU A 470 1.71 -30.12 14.61
N ILE A 471 0.94 -29.89 13.54
CA ILE A 471 -0.30 -30.63 13.30
C ILE A 471 -0.03 -32.08 12.87
N ALA A 472 0.94 -32.32 11.98
CA ALA A 472 1.35 -33.68 11.60
C ALA A 472 1.79 -34.52 12.81
N THR A 473 2.49 -33.91 13.78
CA THR A 473 2.90 -34.60 15.02
C THR A 473 1.74 -34.87 15.99
N HIS A 474 0.66 -34.08 15.95
CA HIS A 474 -0.57 -34.37 16.71
C HIS A 474 -1.44 -35.46 16.07
N MET A 475 -1.40 -35.64 14.74
CA MET A 475 -2.22 -36.61 14.01
C MET A 475 -1.61 -38.01 13.86
N ARG A 476 -0.42 -38.24 14.45
CA ARG A 476 0.28 -39.54 14.39
C ARG A 476 -0.57 -40.67 14.98
N GLY A 477 -0.83 -41.70 14.17
CA GLY A 477 -1.60 -42.88 14.59
C GLY A 477 -3.12 -42.66 14.69
N VAL A 478 -3.65 -41.53 14.22
CA VAL A 478 -5.10 -41.26 14.23
C VAL A 478 -5.77 -42.00 13.06
N GLU A 479 -6.31 -43.19 13.31
CA GLU A 479 -6.94 -44.03 12.26
C GLU A 479 -8.40 -43.62 11.92
N LYS A 480 -9.03 -42.77 12.74
CA LYS A 480 -10.47 -42.49 12.65
C LYS A 480 -10.79 -41.19 11.91
N VAL A 481 -11.47 -41.30 10.78
CA VAL A 481 -11.92 -40.17 9.94
C VAL A 481 -12.61 -39.04 10.73
N HIS A 482 -13.43 -39.36 11.74
CA HIS A 482 -14.13 -38.33 12.52
C HIS A 482 -13.21 -37.49 13.42
N GLU A 483 -12.02 -38.01 13.78
CA GLU A 483 -11.01 -37.25 14.52
C GLU A 483 -10.28 -36.27 13.58
N TRP A 484 -10.01 -36.67 12.32
CA TRP A 484 -9.54 -35.78 11.25
C TRP A 484 -10.54 -34.65 10.93
N LYS A 485 -11.82 -34.99 10.69
CA LYS A 485 -12.91 -33.98 10.52
C LYS A 485 -13.05 -33.09 11.76
N GLY A 486 -12.82 -33.67 12.94
CA GLY A 486 -12.79 -32.95 14.22
C GLY A 486 -11.64 -31.94 14.34
N MET A 487 -10.46 -32.23 13.79
CA MET A 487 -9.33 -31.29 13.75
C MET A 487 -9.54 -30.18 12.71
N LEU A 488 -9.94 -30.53 11.48
CA LEU A 488 -10.22 -29.53 10.43
C LEU A 488 -11.26 -28.50 10.90
N ARG A 489 -12.33 -28.95 11.57
CA ARG A 489 -13.32 -28.04 12.18
C ARG A 489 -12.69 -27.14 13.25
N LYS A 490 -11.86 -27.67 14.15
CA LYS A 490 -11.20 -26.84 15.19
C LYS A 490 -10.26 -25.79 14.59
N LEU A 491 -9.61 -26.08 13.46
CA LEU A 491 -8.76 -25.12 12.73
C LEU A 491 -9.62 -24.01 12.12
N LYS A 492 -10.68 -24.34 11.37
CA LYS A 492 -11.65 -23.38 10.80
C LYS A 492 -12.40 -22.53 11.84
N GLU A 493 -12.48 -23.01 13.08
CA GLU A 493 -13.04 -22.28 14.22
C GLU A 493 -11.98 -21.50 15.04
N SER A 494 -10.70 -21.53 14.64
CA SER A 494 -9.52 -20.97 15.34
C SER A 494 -9.32 -21.50 16.79
N ARG A 495 -9.89 -22.68 17.11
CA ARG A 495 -9.99 -23.29 18.45
C ARG A 495 -8.81 -24.18 18.86
N VAL A 496 -7.74 -24.27 18.06
CA VAL A 496 -6.55 -25.09 18.40
C VAL A 496 -5.49 -24.24 19.09
N GLU A 497 -5.06 -24.61 20.30
CA GLU A 497 -3.90 -23.97 20.96
C GLU A 497 -2.58 -24.52 20.42
N LEU A 498 -2.11 -23.99 19.28
CA LEU A 498 -0.83 -24.33 18.69
C LEU A 498 0.33 -23.51 19.29
N ASN A 499 1.50 -24.13 19.45
CA ASN A 499 2.74 -23.42 19.82
C ASN A 499 3.24 -22.49 18.70
N VAL A 500 2.79 -22.69 17.45
CA VAL A 500 2.94 -21.68 16.38
C VAL A 500 2.31 -20.34 16.77
N PHE A 501 1.16 -20.31 17.45
CA PHE A 501 0.53 -19.04 17.88
C PHE A 501 1.32 -18.37 19.02
N LYS A 502 1.90 -19.13 19.94
CA LYS A 502 2.87 -18.59 20.93
C LYS A 502 4.07 -17.96 20.20
N THR A 503 4.58 -18.63 19.17
CA THR A 503 5.67 -18.13 18.33
C THR A 503 5.28 -16.83 17.62
N LEU A 504 4.12 -16.76 16.97
CA LEU A 504 3.66 -15.57 16.25
C LEU A 504 3.32 -14.40 17.19
N LYS A 505 2.73 -14.67 18.37
CA LYS A 505 2.37 -13.67 19.37
C LYS A 505 3.58 -12.87 19.86
N LEU A 506 4.76 -13.47 19.92
CA LEU A 506 6.01 -12.74 20.21
C LEU A 506 6.35 -11.68 19.12
N SER A 507 6.05 -11.94 17.84
CA SER A 507 6.20 -10.93 16.77
C SER A 507 5.27 -9.74 16.98
N TYR A 508 4.01 -10.01 17.36
CA TYR A 508 3.01 -8.98 17.69
C TYR A 508 3.43 -8.13 18.90
N MET A 509 3.93 -8.77 19.97
CA MET A 509 4.45 -8.05 21.15
C MET A 509 5.65 -7.15 20.78
N ASN A 510 6.52 -7.62 19.88
CA ASN A 510 7.67 -6.85 19.38
C ASN A 510 7.32 -5.74 18.37
N LEU A 511 6.04 -5.45 18.11
CA LEU A 511 5.63 -4.20 17.46
C LEU A 511 5.92 -2.98 18.36
N GLY A 512 5.99 -3.16 19.68
CA GLY A 512 6.45 -2.17 20.68
C GLY A 512 5.53 -0.96 20.93
N ASP A 513 4.66 -0.66 19.98
CA ASP A 513 3.77 0.49 19.94
C ASP A 513 2.30 0.03 20.06
N SER A 514 1.61 0.50 21.10
CA SER A 514 0.23 0.10 21.38
C SER A 514 -0.76 0.53 20.31
N ARG A 515 -0.50 1.62 19.56
CA ARG A 515 -1.35 2.05 18.44
C ARG A 515 -1.18 1.08 17.28
N VAL A 516 0.07 0.76 16.93
CA VAL A 516 0.40 -0.21 15.87
C VAL A 516 -0.18 -1.60 16.19
N GLN A 517 -0.13 -2.01 17.45
CA GLN A 517 -0.75 -3.26 17.92
C GLN A 517 -2.27 -3.26 17.80
N GLN A 518 -2.95 -2.16 18.16
CA GLN A 518 -4.41 -2.05 18.01
C GLN A 518 -4.83 -2.01 16.54
N CYS A 519 -4.11 -1.26 15.69
CA CYS A 519 -4.32 -1.26 14.24
C CYS A 519 -4.10 -2.65 13.63
N PHE A 520 -3.05 -3.37 14.05
CA PHE A 520 -2.83 -4.77 13.64
C PHE A 520 -4.02 -5.66 13.99
N LEU A 521 -4.49 -5.66 15.25
CA LEU A 521 -5.63 -6.49 15.63
C LEU A 521 -6.89 -6.13 14.83
N HIS A 522 -7.20 -4.84 14.71
CA HIS A 522 -8.34 -4.38 13.92
C HIS A 522 -8.24 -4.84 12.45
N LEU A 523 -7.07 -4.73 11.79
CA LEU A 523 -6.87 -5.32 10.45
C LEU A 523 -7.22 -6.82 10.42
N MET A 524 -6.71 -7.62 11.36
CA MET A 524 -6.95 -9.06 11.35
C MET A 524 -8.45 -9.41 11.57
N LEU A 525 -9.18 -8.58 12.33
CA LEU A 525 -10.60 -8.78 12.61
C LEU A 525 -11.51 -8.32 11.46
N CYS A 526 -11.12 -7.27 10.73
CA CYS A 526 -11.84 -6.80 9.56
C CYS A 526 -11.55 -7.63 8.31
N ASN A 527 -10.27 -7.91 8.04
CA ASN A 527 -9.80 -8.49 6.80
C ASN A 527 -9.71 -10.01 6.91
N GLY A 528 -10.84 -10.68 6.60
CA GLY A 528 -10.82 -12.10 6.26
C GLY A 528 -10.13 -12.34 4.93
N GLU A 529 -10.51 -11.58 3.88
CA GLU A 529 -9.85 -11.65 2.56
C GLU A 529 -9.97 -10.39 1.67
N CYS A 530 -10.93 -9.47 1.91
CA CYS A 530 -11.27 -8.40 0.94
C CYS A 530 -11.12 -6.95 1.47
N SER A 531 -9.90 -6.40 1.37
CA SER A 531 -9.66 -4.95 1.24
C SER A 531 -8.47 -4.69 0.32
N HIS A 532 -8.73 -4.48 -0.97
CA HIS A 532 -7.66 -4.38 -1.99
C HIS A 532 -6.98 -3.01 -2.05
N ASN A 533 -7.49 -2.00 -1.33
CA ASN A 533 -6.92 -0.66 -1.29
C ASN A 533 -6.40 -0.32 0.13
N LYS A 534 -5.15 0.13 0.18
CA LYS A 534 -4.44 0.69 1.34
C LYS A 534 -5.25 1.75 2.09
N ASN A 535 -5.91 2.65 1.36
CA ASN A 535 -6.65 3.77 1.91
C ASN A 535 -7.90 3.32 2.66
N ASP A 536 -8.60 2.27 2.19
CA ASP A 536 -9.74 1.68 2.91
C ASP A 536 -9.31 1.09 4.27
N MET A 537 -8.09 0.55 4.34
CA MET A 537 -7.51 0.03 5.59
C MET A 537 -7.26 1.18 6.58
N ILE A 538 -6.64 2.28 6.13
CA ILE A 538 -6.37 3.48 6.94
C ILE A 538 -7.68 4.15 7.39
N GLU A 539 -8.62 4.36 6.47
CA GLU A 539 -9.95 4.90 6.76
C GLU A 539 -10.65 4.07 7.86
N SER A 540 -10.51 2.74 7.84
CA SER A 540 -11.06 1.91 8.90
C SER A 540 -10.40 2.15 10.28
N PHE A 541 -9.15 2.63 10.34
CA PHE A 541 -8.46 3.01 11.59
C PHE A 541 -8.98 4.35 12.13
N ILE A 542 -9.30 5.29 11.24
CA ILE A 542 -9.94 6.58 11.56
C ILE A 542 -11.35 6.31 12.12
N ASP A 543 -12.08 5.36 11.53
CA ASP A 543 -13.43 4.95 11.97
C ASP A 543 -13.42 4.39 13.40
N GLU A 544 -12.38 3.65 13.79
CA GLU A 544 -12.18 3.11 15.15
C GLU A 544 -11.54 4.10 16.14
N ASP A 545 -11.25 5.34 15.73
CA ASP A 545 -10.57 6.37 16.55
C ASP A 545 -9.13 5.97 16.98
N LEU A 546 -8.50 4.99 16.30
CA LEU A 546 -7.12 4.56 16.59
C LEU A 546 -6.08 5.62 16.21
N LEU A 547 -6.43 6.46 15.22
CA LEU A 547 -5.68 7.63 14.78
C LEU A 547 -6.23 8.93 15.41
N GLY A 548 -6.97 8.81 16.52
CA GLY A 548 -7.48 9.92 17.29
C GLY A 548 -6.37 10.80 17.88
N GLY A 549 -6.68 12.10 18.04
CA GLY A 549 -5.75 13.12 18.53
C GLY A 549 -4.81 13.71 17.46
N ILE A 550 -4.91 13.24 16.21
CA ILE A 550 -4.29 13.85 15.04
C ILE A 550 -5.27 14.89 14.46
N ALA A 551 -4.76 16.02 13.96
CA ALA A 551 -5.60 17.18 13.64
C ALA A 551 -6.18 17.13 12.21
N THR A 552 -5.36 16.82 11.22
CA THR A 552 -5.76 16.77 9.81
C THR A 552 -5.99 15.33 9.33
N ARG A 553 -6.80 15.17 8.28
CA ARG A 553 -6.99 13.87 7.63
C ARG A 553 -5.73 13.42 6.91
N GLN A 554 -4.97 14.35 6.31
CA GLN A 554 -3.69 14.01 5.68
C GLN A 554 -2.70 13.41 6.70
N GLU A 555 -2.52 14.03 7.87
CA GLU A 555 -1.65 13.48 8.93
C GLU A 555 -2.14 12.11 9.44
N GLN A 556 -3.46 11.85 9.42
CA GLN A 556 -4.00 10.52 9.72
C GLN A 556 -3.64 9.49 8.65
N HIS A 557 -3.64 9.87 7.37
CA HIS A 557 -3.15 8.99 6.31
C HIS A 557 -1.62 8.78 6.38
N ASP A 558 -0.85 9.82 6.69
CA ASP A 558 0.62 9.73 6.83
C ASP A 558 1.03 8.82 8.03
N GLU A 559 0.38 8.96 9.20
CA GLU A 559 0.59 8.04 10.33
C GLU A 559 0.02 6.64 10.04
N GLY A 560 -1.10 6.55 9.30
CA GLY A 560 -1.66 5.28 8.81
C GLY A 560 -0.67 4.50 7.95
N ASP A 561 -0.01 5.19 7.01
CA ASP A 561 1.09 4.70 6.18
C ASP A 561 2.26 4.19 7.03
N ILE A 562 2.70 4.98 7.99
CA ILE A 562 3.78 4.61 8.92
C ILE A 562 3.40 3.34 9.72
N ILE A 563 2.15 3.22 10.15
CA ILE A 563 1.64 2.04 10.88
C ILE A 563 1.56 0.81 9.96
N LEU A 564 1.03 0.96 8.74
CA LEU A 564 0.97 -0.12 7.76
C LEU A 564 2.37 -0.59 7.37
N ASP A 565 3.34 0.31 7.20
CA ASP A 565 4.73 -0.05 6.90
C ASP A 565 5.46 -0.71 8.10
N LYS A 566 5.21 -0.26 9.34
CA LYS A 566 5.66 -0.98 10.55
C LYS A 566 5.11 -2.41 10.59
N ILE A 567 3.81 -2.59 10.33
CA ILE A 567 3.14 -3.91 10.27
C ILE A 567 3.72 -4.75 9.13
N ARG A 568 3.90 -4.17 7.93
CA ARG A 568 4.55 -4.82 6.78
C ARG A 568 5.90 -5.42 7.19
N LYS A 569 6.79 -4.58 7.70
CA LYS A 569 8.18 -4.95 8.04
C LYS A 569 8.29 -6.02 9.12
N ALA A 570 7.24 -6.23 9.92
CA ALA A 570 7.14 -7.28 10.95
C ALA A 570 6.40 -8.56 10.51
N CYS A 571 5.56 -8.53 9.47
CA CYS A 571 4.61 -9.62 9.16
C CYS A 571 4.55 -10.09 7.69
N LEU A 572 5.22 -9.44 6.73
CA LEU A 572 4.96 -9.66 5.29
C LEU A 572 5.27 -11.06 4.73
N ARG A 573 4.29 -11.59 3.99
CA ARG A 573 4.49 -12.27 2.68
C ARG A 573 4.54 -11.17 1.60
N ASP A 574 5.55 -11.20 0.72
CA ASP A 574 5.58 -10.32 -0.48
C ASP A 574 5.40 -11.18 -1.73
N VAL A 575 4.54 -10.72 -2.64
CA VAL A 575 4.54 -11.15 -4.04
C VAL A 575 5.78 -10.53 -4.74
N LYS A 576 6.14 -10.99 -5.93
CA LYS A 576 7.25 -10.39 -6.68
C LYS A 576 6.89 -8.94 -7.05
N ARG A 577 7.86 -8.04 -6.99
CA ARG A 577 7.84 -6.88 -7.90
C ARG A 577 8.23 -7.41 -9.28
N GLU A 578 7.33 -7.34 -10.24
CA GLU A 578 7.70 -7.36 -11.65
C GLU A 578 7.82 -5.89 -12.11
N GLU A 579 8.81 -5.57 -12.94
CA GLU A 579 9.20 -4.18 -13.21
C GLU A 579 8.22 -3.50 -14.19
N GLY A 580 7.08 -3.03 -13.69
CA GLY A 580 6.10 -2.28 -14.48
C GLY A 580 4.74 -2.02 -13.83
N GLU A 581 4.38 -2.72 -12.75
CA GLU A 581 3.06 -2.59 -12.10
C GLU A 581 3.09 -1.60 -10.91
N GLU A 582 1.99 -0.86 -10.71
CA GLU A 582 1.88 0.23 -9.73
C GLU A 582 1.72 -0.29 -8.28
N GLU A 583 2.12 0.51 -7.28
CA GLU A 583 2.49 0.02 -5.93
C GLU A 583 1.31 -0.39 -4.99
N ASP A 584 0.07 -0.37 -5.46
CA ASP A 584 -1.13 -0.41 -4.60
C ASP A 584 -1.58 -1.80 -4.11
N TRP A 585 -1.06 -2.90 -4.67
CA TRP A 585 -1.51 -4.24 -4.29
C TRP A 585 -0.98 -4.68 -2.91
N TYR A 586 -1.79 -4.49 -1.87
CA TYR A 586 -1.53 -5.05 -0.53
C TYR A 586 -1.81 -6.56 -0.50
N PRO A 587 -0.79 -7.43 -0.37
CA PRO A 587 -0.98 -8.87 -0.41
C PRO A 587 -1.69 -9.39 0.85
N GLY A 588 -2.50 -10.44 0.66
CA GLY A 588 -3.32 -11.04 1.72
C GLY A 588 -2.55 -11.45 2.98
N VAL A 589 -3.20 -11.22 4.12
CA VAL A 589 -2.74 -11.64 5.46
C VAL A 589 -2.62 -13.16 5.52
N HIS A 590 -1.56 -13.67 6.16
CA HIS A 590 -1.41 -15.11 6.39
C HIS A 590 -2.48 -15.62 7.37
N PRO A 591 -3.26 -16.69 7.08
CA PRO A 591 -4.37 -17.14 7.92
C PRO A 591 -4.04 -17.27 9.42
N LEU A 592 -2.93 -17.94 9.76
CA LEU A 592 -2.45 -18.09 11.14
C LEU A 592 -2.16 -16.77 11.91
N LEU A 593 -2.01 -15.61 11.24
CA LEU A 593 -1.98 -14.30 11.91
C LEU A 593 -3.37 -13.83 12.33
N ARG A 594 -4.38 -14.13 11.52
CA ARG A 594 -5.80 -13.91 11.83
C ARG A 594 -6.24 -14.82 12.98
N ASP A 595 -5.88 -16.11 12.96
CA ASP A 595 -6.14 -17.02 14.09
C ASP A 595 -5.46 -16.57 15.39
N MET A 596 -4.19 -16.17 15.31
CA MET A 596 -3.46 -15.62 16.46
C MET A 596 -4.15 -14.35 17.00
N ALA A 597 -4.59 -13.44 16.13
CA ALA A 597 -5.30 -12.23 16.55
C ALA A 597 -6.68 -12.54 17.13
N LEU A 598 -7.41 -13.51 16.57
CA LEU A 598 -8.61 -14.07 17.17
C LEU A 598 -8.30 -14.57 18.59
N GLN A 599 -7.29 -15.41 18.79
CA GLN A 599 -6.89 -15.91 20.12
C GLN A 599 -6.38 -14.82 21.10
N ILE A 600 -5.94 -13.66 20.59
CA ILE A 600 -5.62 -12.48 21.42
C ILE A 600 -6.88 -11.69 21.81
N VAL A 601 -7.90 -11.67 20.95
CA VAL A 601 -9.11 -10.86 21.07
C VAL A 601 -10.30 -11.64 21.67
N THR A 602 -10.30 -12.98 21.60
CA THR A 602 -11.35 -13.89 22.10
C THR A 602 -11.54 -13.73 23.60
N SER A 603 -12.39 -12.79 23.91
CA SER A 603 -12.87 -12.31 25.20
C SER A 603 -14.37 -12.23 25.10
N THR A 604 -15.09 -12.15 26.23
CA THR A 604 -16.56 -12.09 26.19
C THR A 604 -17.12 -10.78 25.60
N THR A 605 -16.29 -9.89 25.05
CA THR A 605 -16.71 -8.62 24.44
C THR A 605 -16.62 -8.59 22.91
N HIS A 606 -16.10 -9.63 22.26
CA HIS A 606 -15.94 -9.67 20.80
C HIS A 606 -16.63 -10.89 20.19
N MET A 607 -17.51 -10.68 19.21
CA MET A 607 -18.02 -11.75 18.33
C MET A 607 -17.47 -11.57 16.93
N VAL A 608 -16.69 -12.56 16.47
CA VAL A 608 -16.07 -12.55 15.14
C VAL A 608 -16.48 -13.83 14.43
N LYS A 609 -17.34 -13.69 13.42
CA LYS A 609 -17.80 -14.78 12.53
C LYS A 609 -17.81 -14.31 11.08
N ALA A 610 -16.78 -13.58 10.68
CA ALA A 610 -16.63 -13.02 9.33
C ALA A 610 -16.04 -14.08 8.37
N ASN A 611 -16.53 -14.13 7.13
CA ASN A 611 -16.08 -15.07 6.09
C ASN A 611 -16.18 -16.53 6.56
N MET A 612 -17.35 -16.91 7.05
CA MET A 612 -17.70 -18.26 7.54
C MET A 612 -18.83 -18.93 6.74
N GLY A 613 -19.30 -18.30 5.65
CA GLY A 613 -20.39 -18.84 4.82
C GLY A 613 -21.75 -18.89 5.53
N LEU A 614 -21.99 -17.99 6.50
CA LEU A 614 -23.27 -17.97 7.23
C LEU A 614 -24.42 -17.47 6.35
N GLU A 615 -25.44 -18.30 6.11
CA GLU A 615 -26.68 -17.89 5.42
C GLU A 615 -27.66 -17.12 6.33
N GLU A 616 -27.50 -17.25 7.64
CA GLU A 616 -28.36 -16.66 8.67
C GLU A 616 -27.51 -15.89 9.70
N ILE A 617 -28.12 -14.87 10.33
CA ILE A 617 -27.50 -14.14 11.44
C ILE A 617 -27.36 -15.05 12.68
N PRO A 618 -26.29 -14.93 13.49
CA PRO A 618 -26.14 -15.74 14.69
C PRO A 618 -27.33 -15.63 15.65
N GLU A 619 -27.78 -16.78 16.17
CA GLU A 619 -28.83 -16.89 17.19
C GLU A 619 -28.67 -15.90 18.36
N GLU A 620 -29.78 -15.41 18.91
CA GLU A 620 -29.81 -14.38 19.95
C GLU A 620 -28.93 -14.71 21.18
N LYS A 621 -28.78 -15.99 21.54
CA LYS A 621 -27.90 -16.47 22.62
C LYS A 621 -26.42 -16.07 22.49
N PHE A 622 -25.97 -15.71 21.29
CA PHE A 622 -24.60 -15.20 21.07
C PHE A 622 -24.47 -13.68 21.33
N TRP A 623 -25.58 -12.94 21.40
CA TRP A 623 -25.61 -11.48 21.49
C TRP A 623 -25.67 -11.00 22.94
N THR A 624 -24.57 -11.18 23.66
CA THR A 624 -24.52 -10.88 25.12
C THR A 624 -24.38 -9.38 25.42
N ASP A 625 -24.81 -8.98 26.64
CA ASP A 625 -24.69 -7.61 27.17
C ASP A 625 -23.25 -7.09 27.26
N ARG A 626 -22.28 -8.00 27.13
CA ARG A 626 -20.83 -7.75 27.22
C ARG A 626 -20.22 -7.37 25.88
N LEU A 627 -20.91 -7.58 24.75
CA LEU A 627 -20.37 -7.31 23.42
C LEU A 627 -20.08 -5.82 23.21
N GLU A 628 -18.85 -5.56 22.75
CA GLU A 628 -18.30 -4.26 22.36
C GLU A 628 -18.07 -4.22 20.84
N LYS A 629 -17.66 -5.31 20.20
CA LYS A 629 -17.47 -5.35 18.74
C LYS A 629 -18.02 -6.64 18.12
N VAL A 630 -18.75 -6.50 17.00
CA VAL A 630 -19.33 -7.59 16.22
C VAL A 630 -18.91 -7.50 14.76
N PHE A 631 -18.32 -8.58 14.25
CA PHE A 631 -17.78 -8.71 12.90
C PHE A 631 -18.41 -9.92 12.20
N LEU A 632 -19.34 -9.65 11.27
CA LEU A 632 -20.12 -10.62 10.51
C LEU A 632 -19.96 -10.42 8.98
N GLN A 633 -18.91 -9.70 8.56
CA GLN A 633 -18.69 -9.37 7.15
C GLN A 633 -18.29 -10.57 6.28
N GLY A 634 -18.65 -10.52 4.99
CA GLY A 634 -18.30 -11.55 4.01
C GLY A 634 -19.01 -12.89 4.23
N ASN A 635 -20.27 -12.84 4.66
CA ASN A 635 -21.12 -14.03 4.74
C ASN A 635 -22.28 -13.91 3.73
N GLU A 636 -23.12 -14.93 3.65
CA GLU A 636 -24.28 -14.99 2.76
C GLU A 636 -25.59 -14.67 3.50
N ILE A 637 -25.54 -13.82 4.54
CA ILE A 637 -26.70 -13.59 5.41
C ILE A 637 -27.84 -12.98 4.59
N LYS A 638 -28.91 -13.75 4.38
CA LYS A 638 -30.05 -13.38 3.54
C LYS A 638 -31.03 -12.48 4.28
N LYS A 639 -31.34 -12.80 5.54
CA LYS A 639 -32.34 -12.10 6.37
C LYS A 639 -31.94 -12.09 7.85
N ILE A 640 -32.51 -11.12 8.57
CA ILE A 640 -32.50 -11.06 10.04
C ILE A 640 -33.94 -11.34 10.51
N PRO A 641 -34.17 -12.25 11.49
CA PRO A 641 -35.51 -12.55 12.00
C PRO A 641 -36.21 -11.30 12.55
N TYR A 642 -37.51 -11.14 12.26
CA TYR A 642 -38.27 -9.92 12.57
C TYR A 642 -38.40 -9.63 14.08
N ASP A 643 -38.33 -10.67 14.90
CA ASP A 643 -38.36 -10.66 16.36
C ASP A 643 -37.00 -10.36 17.01
N MET A 644 -35.90 -10.48 16.27
CA MET A 644 -34.53 -10.32 16.76
C MET A 644 -34.28 -8.92 17.34
N SER A 645 -34.02 -8.80 18.66
CA SER A 645 -33.78 -7.51 19.33
C SER A 645 -32.54 -7.55 20.25
N PRO A 646 -31.32 -7.63 19.68
CA PRO A 646 -30.11 -7.98 20.44
C PRO A 646 -29.76 -6.97 21.53
N ASN A 647 -29.80 -7.41 22.80
CA ASN A 647 -29.54 -6.58 23.96
C ASN A 647 -28.03 -6.36 24.22
N CYS A 648 -27.38 -5.60 23.32
CA CYS A 648 -25.95 -5.30 23.36
C CYS A 648 -25.66 -3.82 23.70
N PRO A 649 -25.96 -3.33 24.93
CA PRO A 649 -25.84 -1.91 25.29
C PRO A 649 -24.39 -1.39 25.35
N LYS A 650 -23.39 -2.27 25.29
CA LYS A 650 -21.96 -1.92 25.25
C LYS A 650 -21.38 -1.88 23.83
N LEU A 651 -22.14 -2.27 22.81
CA LEU A 651 -21.66 -2.43 21.44
C LEU A 651 -21.22 -1.08 20.85
N THR A 652 -19.95 -0.98 20.45
CA THR A 652 -19.37 0.20 19.78
C THR A 652 -19.17 -0.02 18.28
N ARG A 653 -18.99 -1.26 17.80
CA ARG A 653 -18.92 -1.56 16.36
C ARG A 653 -19.79 -2.75 15.96
N LEU A 654 -20.51 -2.60 14.85
CA LEU A 654 -21.17 -3.67 14.11
C LEU A 654 -20.77 -3.60 12.62
N SER A 655 -20.33 -4.74 12.08
CA SER A 655 -19.98 -4.90 10.67
C SER A 655 -20.75 -6.06 10.04
N LEU A 656 -21.64 -5.73 9.10
CA LEU A 656 -22.33 -6.65 8.19
C LEU A 656 -21.84 -6.46 6.73
N LYS A 657 -20.68 -5.82 6.52
CA LYS A 657 -20.11 -5.55 5.19
C LYS A 657 -20.12 -6.80 4.30
N ASN A 658 -20.38 -6.66 3.00
CA ASN A 658 -20.32 -7.77 2.03
C ASN A 658 -21.22 -8.96 2.40
N ASN A 659 -22.40 -8.69 2.95
CA ASN A 659 -23.51 -9.64 2.98
C ASN A 659 -24.44 -9.30 1.82
N ILE A 660 -24.02 -9.69 0.60
CA ILE A 660 -24.65 -9.24 -0.66
C ILE A 660 -26.11 -9.64 -0.80
N SER A 661 -26.58 -10.64 -0.04
CA SER A 661 -27.96 -11.12 -0.03
C SER A 661 -28.86 -10.48 1.05
N LEU A 662 -28.32 -9.58 1.89
CA LEU A 662 -29.10 -8.96 2.97
C LEU A 662 -30.00 -7.83 2.43
N GLU A 663 -31.30 -8.09 2.34
CA GLU A 663 -32.28 -7.16 1.73
C GLU A 663 -32.98 -6.21 2.72
N ALA A 664 -33.03 -6.54 4.02
CA ALA A 664 -33.72 -5.73 5.04
C ALA A 664 -33.16 -5.95 6.46
N ILE A 665 -33.35 -4.96 7.35
CA ILE A 665 -33.02 -5.03 8.78
C ILE A 665 -34.27 -4.63 9.61
N PRO A 666 -34.78 -5.46 10.53
CA PRO A 666 -35.94 -5.14 11.37
C PRO A 666 -35.73 -3.97 12.35
N GLU A 667 -36.79 -3.22 12.64
CA GLU A 667 -36.80 -2.13 13.64
C GLU A 667 -36.43 -2.57 15.06
N SER A 668 -36.66 -3.83 15.40
CA SER A 668 -36.26 -4.39 16.68
C SER A 668 -34.74 -4.42 16.88
N PHE A 669 -33.97 -4.43 15.79
CA PHE A 669 -32.56 -4.84 15.81
C PHE A 669 -31.63 -3.82 16.47
N PHE A 670 -31.71 -2.53 16.11
CA PHE A 670 -30.82 -1.48 16.66
C PHE A 670 -31.25 -0.93 18.03
N LYS A 671 -32.48 -1.24 18.46
CA LYS A 671 -33.19 -0.68 19.63
C LYS A 671 -32.37 -0.62 20.93
N HIS A 672 -31.48 -1.59 21.15
CA HIS A 672 -30.69 -1.75 22.38
C HIS A 672 -29.19 -1.41 22.20
N MET A 673 -28.75 -0.94 21.03
CA MET A 673 -27.33 -0.72 20.67
C MET A 673 -26.87 0.74 20.86
N LYS A 674 -27.35 1.46 21.90
CA LYS A 674 -27.21 2.92 22.03
C LYS A 674 -25.77 3.49 22.09
N ARG A 675 -24.76 2.64 22.30
CA ARG A 675 -23.33 3.03 22.32
C ARG A 675 -22.59 2.79 20.99
N LEU A 676 -23.30 2.40 19.93
CA LEU A 676 -22.71 2.10 18.63
C LEU A 676 -22.05 3.35 18.05
N LYS A 677 -20.74 3.27 17.80
CA LYS A 677 -19.91 4.30 17.13
C LYS A 677 -19.75 4.01 15.64
N VAL A 678 -19.57 2.75 15.25
CA VAL A 678 -19.33 2.34 13.85
C VAL A 678 -20.37 1.33 13.40
N LEU A 679 -21.12 1.68 12.35
CA LEU A 679 -22.04 0.78 11.66
C LEU A 679 -21.60 0.63 10.20
N ASN A 680 -21.18 -0.57 9.82
CA ASN A 680 -20.77 -0.89 8.45
C ASN A 680 -21.75 -1.88 7.81
N LEU A 681 -22.50 -1.38 6.82
CA LEU A 681 -23.48 -2.10 6.02
C LEU A 681 -23.10 -2.11 4.52
N SER A 682 -21.90 -1.64 4.17
CA SER A 682 -21.41 -1.58 2.78
C SER A 682 -21.49 -2.94 2.06
N TYR A 683 -21.76 -2.94 0.75
CA TYR A 683 -21.89 -4.13 -0.09
C TYR A 683 -23.01 -5.08 0.41
N THR A 684 -24.18 -4.51 0.70
CA THR A 684 -25.44 -5.24 0.98
C THR A 684 -26.51 -4.85 -0.04
N THR A 685 -27.65 -5.55 -0.05
CA THR A 685 -28.78 -5.27 -0.96
C THR A 685 -29.98 -4.63 -0.25
N LEU A 686 -29.72 -3.91 0.83
CA LEU A 686 -30.73 -3.16 1.58
C LEU A 686 -31.47 -2.17 0.67
N MET A 687 -32.80 -2.17 0.71
CA MET A 687 -33.63 -1.18 0.01
C MET A 687 -33.82 0.09 0.86
N GLU A 688 -33.92 -0.07 2.17
CA GLU A 688 -34.13 0.98 3.16
C GLU A 688 -33.37 0.66 4.46
N LEU A 689 -33.25 1.65 5.35
CA LEU A 689 -32.72 1.49 6.70
C LEU A 689 -33.83 1.75 7.72
N PRO A 690 -33.92 0.97 8.81
CA PRO A 690 -34.96 1.14 9.82
C PRO A 690 -34.84 2.47 10.58
N ASP A 691 -35.97 3.10 10.91
CA ASP A 691 -36.12 4.38 11.63
C ASP A 691 -35.37 4.37 12.97
N THR A 692 -35.25 3.20 13.60
CA THR A 692 -34.48 2.99 14.82
C THR A 692 -32.99 3.27 14.70
N ILE A 693 -32.42 3.37 13.48
CA ILE A 693 -31.05 3.89 13.29
C ILE A 693 -30.90 5.30 13.86
N SER A 694 -31.99 6.10 13.88
CA SER A 694 -32.00 7.44 14.48
C SER A 694 -31.78 7.44 16.00
N HIS A 695 -31.92 6.31 16.70
CA HIS A 695 -31.64 6.18 18.13
C HIS A 695 -30.15 5.95 18.46
N LEU A 696 -29.30 5.83 17.44
CA LEU A 696 -27.86 5.63 17.59
C LEU A 696 -27.13 6.99 17.76
N GLU A 697 -27.50 7.76 18.79
CA GLU A 697 -26.95 9.11 19.04
C GLU A 697 -25.42 9.12 19.28
N SER A 698 -24.84 7.96 19.61
CA SER A 698 -23.40 7.72 19.73
C SER A 698 -22.69 7.44 18.40
N LEU A 699 -23.40 7.37 17.27
CA LEU A 699 -22.83 6.94 15.99
C LEU A 699 -21.88 7.99 15.43
N GLU A 700 -20.68 7.55 15.09
CA GLU A 700 -19.53 8.35 14.63
C GLU A 700 -19.19 8.05 13.16
N ALA A 701 -19.43 6.83 12.69
CA ALA A 701 -19.28 6.44 11.29
C ALA A 701 -20.45 5.54 10.82
N LEU A 702 -21.09 5.93 9.72
CA LEU A 702 -22.10 5.16 8.99
C LEU A 702 -21.59 4.88 7.57
N LEU A 703 -21.37 3.60 7.26
CA LEU A 703 -20.76 3.14 6.01
C LEU A 703 -21.76 2.28 5.22
N LEU A 704 -22.12 2.74 4.02
CA LEU A 704 -23.15 2.18 3.14
C LEU A 704 -22.62 2.04 1.69
N GLN A 705 -21.30 1.96 1.51
CA GLN A 705 -20.66 1.87 0.19
C GLN A 705 -21.28 0.74 -0.65
N ASN A 706 -21.63 1.03 -1.91
CA ASN A 706 -22.17 0.09 -2.90
C ASN A 706 -23.45 -0.64 -2.47
N CYS A 707 -24.26 -0.04 -1.58
CA CYS A 707 -25.63 -0.50 -1.32
C CYS A 707 -26.54 -0.09 -2.49
N TYR A 708 -26.39 -0.77 -3.63
CA TYR A 708 -26.92 -0.34 -4.93
C TYR A 708 -28.46 -0.39 -5.05
N LYS A 709 -29.16 -1.06 -4.12
CA LYS A 709 -30.64 -1.03 -4.01
C LYS A 709 -31.16 0.06 -3.04
N LEU A 710 -30.29 0.73 -2.28
CA LEU A 710 -30.69 1.63 -1.20
C LEU A 710 -31.34 2.90 -1.76
N CYS A 711 -32.65 3.03 -1.59
CA CYS A 711 -33.43 4.16 -2.11
C CYS A 711 -33.90 5.13 -1.01
N HIS A 712 -33.90 4.71 0.26
CA HIS A 712 -34.29 5.54 1.40
C HIS A 712 -33.32 5.42 2.59
N ILE A 713 -33.06 6.56 3.24
CA ILE A 713 -32.36 6.65 4.52
C ILE A 713 -33.22 7.53 5.44
N PRO A 714 -33.61 7.07 6.64
CA PRO A 714 -34.48 7.79 7.54
C PRO A 714 -33.78 8.99 8.21
N CYS A 715 -34.53 9.79 8.94
CA CYS A 715 -34.06 11.08 9.45
C CYS A 715 -32.84 10.99 10.40
N VAL A 716 -31.76 11.69 10.04
CA VAL A 716 -30.46 11.66 10.73
C VAL A 716 -30.26 12.78 11.76
N LYS A 717 -31.23 13.68 11.99
CA LYS A 717 -31.11 14.86 12.89
C LYS A 717 -30.68 14.59 14.35
N LYS A 718 -30.78 13.32 14.79
CA LYS A 718 -30.33 12.84 16.11
C LYS A 718 -28.86 12.40 16.13
N LEU A 719 -28.25 12.07 14.99
CA LEU A 719 -26.89 11.51 14.87
C LEU A 719 -25.79 12.58 15.02
N ARG A 720 -25.88 13.43 16.06
CA ARG A 720 -25.00 14.59 16.30
C ARG A 720 -23.54 14.22 16.67
N SER A 721 -23.24 12.93 16.74
CA SER A 721 -21.89 12.40 16.91
C SER A 721 -21.21 12.03 15.59
N LEU A 722 -21.94 12.02 14.47
CA LEU A 722 -21.47 11.49 13.20
C LEU A 722 -20.32 12.34 12.63
N ARG A 723 -19.16 11.71 12.45
CA ARG A 723 -17.99 12.26 11.75
C ARG A 723 -17.95 11.80 10.29
N LYS A 724 -18.48 10.62 9.98
CA LYS A 724 -18.40 10.02 8.63
C LYS A 724 -19.74 9.47 8.15
N LEU A 725 -20.13 9.92 6.96
CA LEU A 725 -21.25 9.40 6.18
C LEU A 725 -20.72 9.02 4.80
N ASP A 726 -20.75 7.73 4.49
CA ASP A 726 -20.21 7.18 3.24
C ASP A 726 -21.32 6.41 2.50
N LEU A 727 -21.85 7.02 1.44
CA LEU A 727 -22.93 6.53 0.58
C LEU A 727 -22.43 6.20 -0.85
N ARG A 728 -21.10 6.08 -1.02
CA ARG A 728 -20.45 5.86 -2.33
C ARG A 728 -21.04 4.64 -3.05
N GLY A 729 -21.70 4.83 -4.17
CA GLY A 729 -22.29 3.75 -4.99
C GLY A 729 -23.72 3.34 -4.60
N CYS A 730 -24.42 4.12 -3.77
CA CYS A 730 -25.87 3.98 -3.57
C CYS A 730 -26.64 4.48 -4.82
N ALA A 731 -26.55 3.71 -5.91
CA ALA A 731 -26.93 4.14 -7.26
C ALA A 731 -28.39 4.59 -7.46
N VAL A 732 -29.32 4.18 -6.60
CA VAL A 732 -30.74 4.57 -6.67
C VAL A 732 -31.17 5.58 -5.60
N LEU A 733 -30.25 6.06 -4.76
CA LEU A 733 -30.52 7.07 -3.74
C LEU A 733 -30.59 8.47 -4.38
N ARG A 734 -31.75 9.14 -4.27
CA ARG A 734 -32.08 10.38 -5.00
C ARG A 734 -32.01 11.65 -4.18
N GLU A 735 -32.14 11.52 -2.87
CA GLU A 735 -32.29 12.62 -1.92
C GLU A 735 -31.39 12.36 -0.71
N VAL A 736 -30.90 13.43 -0.08
CA VAL A 736 -30.16 13.31 1.19
C VAL A 736 -31.12 12.95 2.34
N PRO A 737 -30.67 12.28 3.41
CA PRO A 737 -31.52 12.05 4.57
C PRO A 737 -31.91 13.35 5.28
N GLU A 738 -33.16 13.42 5.76
CA GLU A 738 -33.69 14.57 6.49
C GLU A 738 -32.83 14.89 7.73
N GLY A 739 -32.44 16.16 7.91
CA GLY A 739 -31.66 16.59 9.06
C GLY A 739 -30.14 16.44 8.94
N MET A 740 -29.62 16.15 7.73
CA MET A 740 -28.19 16.10 7.45
C MET A 740 -27.46 17.41 7.82
N GLU A 741 -28.15 18.55 7.73
CA GLU A 741 -27.64 19.87 8.12
C GLU A 741 -27.46 20.06 9.64
N MET A 742 -27.90 19.10 10.46
CA MET A 742 -27.65 19.06 11.91
C MET A 742 -26.39 18.26 12.28
N LEU A 743 -25.70 17.65 11.30
CA LEU A 743 -24.50 16.81 11.50
C LEU A 743 -23.23 17.67 11.65
N VAL A 744 -23.23 18.62 12.57
CA VAL A 744 -22.16 19.64 12.72
C VAL A 744 -20.75 19.09 13.05
N LYS A 745 -20.62 17.78 13.33
CA LYS A 745 -19.32 17.09 13.53
C LYS A 745 -18.82 16.33 12.30
N LEU A 746 -19.55 16.36 11.19
CA LEU A 746 -19.22 15.60 9.99
C LEU A 746 -17.89 16.11 9.39
N THR A 747 -16.89 15.24 9.32
CA THR A 747 -15.60 15.50 8.67
C THR A 747 -15.43 14.77 7.34
N TYR A 748 -16.30 13.79 7.03
CA TYR A 748 -16.29 13.04 5.78
C TYR A 748 -17.72 12.84 5.24
N LEU A 749 -17.92 13.22 3.98
CA LEU A 749 -19.12 12.97 3.21
C LEU A 749 -18.72 12.46 1.81
N ASP A 750 -19.07 11.22 1.48
CA ASP A 750 -18.91 10.65 0.13
C ASP A 750 -20.27 10.25 -0.44
N LEU A 751 -20.69 10.94 -1.50
CA LEU A 751 -21.93 10.73 -2.26
C LEU A 751 -21.67 10.32 -3.73
N LEU A 752 -20.44 9.86 -4.03
CA LEU A 752 -20.05 9.41 -5.37
C LEU A 752 -20.97 8.30 -5.89
N GLY A 753 -21.42 8.39 -7.13
CA GLY A 753 -22.25 7.33 -7.72
C GLY A 753 -23.66 7.19 -7.10
N THR A 754 -24.23 8.30 -6.59
CA THR A 754 -25.66 8.40 -6.19
C THR A 754 -26.46 9.20 -7.21
N GLU A 755 -27.79 9.12 -7.19
CA GLU A 755 -28.69 10.00 -7.99
C GLU A 755 -28.98 11.35 -7.29
N ILE A 756 -28.29 11.66 -6.18
CA ILE A 756 -28.43 12.93 -5.43
C ILE A 756 -27.96 14.10 -6.30
N LYS A 757 -28.86 15.05 -6.55
CA LYS A 757 -28.64 16.19 -7.48
C LYS A 757 -28.08 17.45 -6.82
N ALA A 758 -28.27 17.59 -5.52
CA ALA A 758 -27.86 18.74 -4.72
C ALA A 758 -27.93 18.38 -3.23
N LEU A 759 -27.23 19.14 -2.39
CA LEU A 759 -27.46 19.18 -0.96
C LEU A 759 -28.55 20.23 -0.62
N PRO A 760 -29.12 20.24 0.59
CA PRO A 760 -30.08 21.26 0.99
C PRO A 760 -29.42 22.65 1.07
N GLU A 761 -30.20 23.69 0.79
CA GLU A 761 -29.78 25.10 0.86
C GLU A 761 -29.23 25.45 2.25
N GLY A 762 -28.09 26.15 2.29
CA GLY A 762 -27.36 26.44 3.53
C GLY A 762 -26.85 25.23 4.34
N ALA A 763 -26.89 23.99 3.81
CA ALA A 763 -26.39 22.83 4.53
C ALA A 763 -24.86 22.83 4.67
N LEU A 764 -24.12 23.16 3.60
CA LEU A 764 -22.66 23.20 3.61
C LEU A 764 -22.11 24.21 4.63
N GLY A 765 -22.74 25.38 4.75
CA GLY A 765 -22.38 26.39 5.77
C GLY A 765 -22.57 25.95 7.22
N LYS A 766 -23.29 24.85 7.49
CA LYS A 766 -23.41 24.22 8.82
C LYS A 766 -22.42 23.07 9.03
N LEU A 767 -21.88 22.50 7.96
CA LEU A 767 -20.90 21.41 7.99
C LEU A 767 -19.45 21.96 8.07
N VAL A 768 -19.22 22.92 8.97
CA VAL A 768 -17.95 23.69 9.08
C VAL A 768 -16.71 22.85 9.40
N ASN A 769 -16.88 21.60 9.87
CA ASN A 769 -15.81 20.66 10.19
C ASN A 769 -15.48 19.69 9.03
N LEU A 770 -16.08 19.87 7.85
CA LEU A 770 -15.95 18.95 6.72
C LEU A 770 -14.53 19.00 6.13
N GLN A 771 -13.79 17.89 6.27
CA GLN A 771 -12.43 17.71 5.73
C GLN A 771 -12.43 17.00 4.37
N TYR A 772 -13.45 16.17 4.09
CA TYR A 772 -13.53 15.41 2.85
C TYR A 772 -14.94 15.46 2.29
N LEU A 773 -15.08 15.93 1.04
CA LEU A 773 -16.35 16.05 0.34
C LEU A 773 -16.23 15.48 -1.08
N VAL A 774 -16.98 14.41 -1.33
CA VAL A 774 -17.23 13.89 -2.68
C VAL A 774 -18.73 13.96 -2.98
N ILE A 775 -19.09 14.57 -4.11
CA ILE A 775 -20.48 14.68 -4.56
C ILE A 775 -20.56 14.68 -6.08
N ASN A 776 -21.48 13.89 -6.66
CA ASN A 776 -21.62 13.80 -8.11
C ASN A 776 -21.89 15.15 -8.78
N TYR A 777 -22.63 16.05 -8.14
CA TYR A 777 -23.07 17.31 -8.74
C TYR A 777 -23.38 18.38 -7.68
N MET A 778 -22.84 19.58 -7.87
CA MET A 778 -23.13 20.76 -7.03
C MET A 778 -24.01 21.77 -7.81
N MET A 779 -25.26 21.91 -7.37
CA MET A 779 -26.07 23.11 -7.67
C MET A 779 -25.75 24.18 -6.63
N GLN A 780 -25.33 25.37 -7.06
CA GLN A 780 -25.33 26.58 -6.23
C GLN A 780 -25.81 27.80 -7.00
N ARG A 781 -26.41 28.72 -6.24
CA ARG A 781 -26.56 30.14 -6.59
C ARG A 781 -25.98 30.94 -5.42
N GLU A 782 -24.94 31.73 -5.68
CA GLU A 782 -24.56 32.92 -4.90
C GLU A 782 -24.46 32.77 -3.35
N GLU A 783 -24.14 31.58 -2.83
CA GLU A 783 -23.67 31.41 -1.43
C GLU A 783 -22.14 31.35 -1.40
N GLU A 784 -21.49 32.19 -0.58
CA GLU A 784 -20.04 32.14 -0.36
C GLU A 784 -19.67 30.90 0.48
N LEU A 785 -18.94 29.95 -0.13
CA LEU A 785 -18.50 28.72 0.52
C LEU A 785 -17.37 28.98 1.53
N GLU A 786 -17.70 29.24 2.80
CA GLU A 786 -16.72 29.33 3.90
C GLU A 786 -16.20 27.95 4.39
N LEU A 787 -15.89 27.03 3.48
CA LEU A 787 -15.36 25.69 3.80
C LEU A 787 -13.85 25.72 4.08
N THR A 788 -13.47 26.32 5.21
CA THR A 788 -12.06 26.56 5.61
C THR A 788 -11.22 25.29 5.86
N MET A 789 -11.87 24.15 6.14
CA MET A 789 -11.23 22.90 6.59
C MET A 789 -11.12 21.79 5.53
N VAL A 790 -11.61 21.99 4.31
CA VAL A 790 -11.61 20.91 3.30
C VAL A 790 -10.19 20.56 2.85
N GLU A 791 -9.86 19.28 3.00
CA GLU A 791 -8.60 18.63 2.65
C GLU A 791 -8.70 17.74 1.40
N GLY A 792 -9.93 17.40 0.97
CA GLY A 792 -10.19 16.71 -0.28
C GLY A 792 -11.56 17.09 -0.84
N LEU A 793 -11.58 17.61 -2.07
CA LEU A 793 -12.80 18.09 -2.75
C LEU A 793 -12.95 17.42 -4.12
N CYS A 794 -14.09 16.79 -4.35
CA CYS A 794 -14.35 16.02 -5.56
C CYS A 794 -15.79 16.26 -6.02
N CYS A 795 -16.00 17.00 -7.11
CA CYS A 795 -17.33 17.38 -7.57
C CYS A 795 -17.42 17.79 -9.04
N SER A 796 -18.58 17.53 -9.64
CA SER A 796 -18.98 18.16 -10.91
C SER A 796 -19.85 19.40 -10.66
N VAL A 797 -19.73 20.39 -11.54
CA VAL A 797 -20.47 21.66 -11.54
C VAL A 797 -20.87 22.05 -12.97
N PRO A 798 -22.08 22.60 -13.18
CA PRO A 798 -22.57 22.92 -14.53
C PRO A 798 -22.16 24.27 -15.08
N ASN A 799 -21.66 25.17 -14.23
CA ASN A 799 -21.37 26.55 -14.58
C ASN A 799 -19.99 26.99 -14.07
N VAL A 800 -19.48 28.05 -14.68
CA VAL A 800 -18.13 28.57 -14.44
C VAL A 800 -18.03 29.21 -13.06
N GLU A 801 -19.11 29.79 -12.56
CA GLU A 801 -19.18 30.51 -11.29
C GLU A 801 -18.99 29.56 -10.10
N ALA A 802 -19.69 28.42 -10.09
CA ALA A 802 -19.55 27.38 -9.08
C ALA A 802 -18.21 26.62 -9.21
N PHE A 803 -17.71 26.42 -10.43
CA PHE A 803 -16.36 25.89 -10.65
C PHE A 803 -15.29 26.81 -10.05
N ASN A 804 -15.38 28.11 -10.31
CA ASN A 804 -14.48 29.11 -9.76
C ASN A 804 -14.62 29.22 -8.23
N ALA A 805 -15.80 28.99 -7.65
CA ALA A 805 -15.98 28.87 -6.20
C ALA A 805 -15.24 27.62 -5.64
N CYS A 806 -15.39 26.46 -6.27
CA CYS A 806 -14.67 25.23 -5.85
C CYS A 806 -13.14 25.38 -6.00
N VAL A 807 -12.66 26.04 -7.05
CA VAL A 807 -11.22 26.32 -7.26
C VAL A 807 -10.65 27.31 -6.22
N ARG A 808 -11.49 28.18 -5.61
CA ARG A 808 -11.08 29.04 -4.49
C ARG A 808 -10.95 28.28 -3.17
N LEU A 809 -11.72 27.20 -2.96
CA LEU A 809 -11.54 26.30 -1.81
C LEU A 809 -10.21 25.52 -1.90
N VAL A 810 -9.78 25.20 -3.12
CA VAL A 810 -8.50 24.51 -3.35
C VAL A 810 -7.32 25.38 -2.95
N ARG A 811 -6.63 24.97 -1.88
CA ARG A 811 -5.40 25.61 -1.39
C ARG A 811 -4.28 25.47 -2.43
N GLN A 812 -4.01 26.56 -3.15
CA GLN A 812 -3.10 26.65 -4.31
C GLN A 812 -1.66 26.13 -4.09
N ASN A 813 -1.17 26.13 -2.85
CA ASN A 813 0.16 25.66 -2.48
C ASN A 813 0.15 24.27 -1.80
N SER A 814 -0.99 23.58 -1.80
CA SER A 814 -1.19 22.32 -1.07
C SER A 814 -0.90 21.07 -1.90
N SER A 815 -0.49 19.99 -1.22
CA SER A 815 -0.44 18.62 -1.74
C SER A 815 -1.80 17.92 -1.73
N GLN A 816 -2.81 18.49 -1.07
CA GLN A 816 -4.15 17.95 -0.93
C GLN A 816 -4.81 17.63 -2.27
N PRO A 817 -5.45 16.45 -2.43
CA PRO A 817 -6.06 16.02 -3.67
C PRO A 817 -7.39 16.73 -3.94
N TYR A 818 -7.73 16.84 -5.22
CA TYR A 818 -9.04 17.29 -5.68
C TYR A 818 -9.29 16.78 -7.09
N ASP A 819 -10.56 16.50 -7.42
CA ASP A 819 -10.98 16.14 -8.78
C ASP A 819 -12.21 16.97 -9.13
N LEU A 820 -12.00 18.07 -9.87
CA LEU A 820 -13.02 19.08 -10.16
C LEU A 820 -13.45 19.00 -11.62
N ALA A 821 -14.74 18.75 -11.86
CA ALA A 821 -15.32 18.66 -13.20
C ALA A 821 -16.21 19.87 -13.52
N LEU A 822 -15.98 20.55 -14.65
CA LEU A 822 -16.88 21.53 -15.25
C LEU A 822 -17.62 20.86 -16.42
N SER A 823 -18.90 20.51 -16.19
CA SER A 823 -19.75 19.90 -17.22
C SER A 823 -21.24 19.88 -16.84
N ALA A 824 -22.10 19.89 -17.85
CA ALA A 824 -23.52 19.56 -17.71
C ALA A 824 -23.80 18.04 -17.56
N SER A 825 -22.80 17.18 -17.80
CA SER A 825 -22.88 15.73 -17.62
C SER A 825 -22.96 15.33 -16.14
N ARG A 826 -23.62 14.19 -15.87
CA ARG A 826 -23.80 13.65 -14.51
C ARG A 826 -22.89 12.45 -14.18
N ASN A 827 -22.19 11.91 -15.17
CA ASN A 827 -21.55 10.59 -15.08
C ASN A 827 -20.01 10.69 -15.09
N PHE A 828 -19.44 11.25 -14.01
CA PHE A 828 -17.99 11.31 -13.85
C PHE A 828 -17.42 10.10 -13.11
N PHE A 829 -16.49 9.43 -13.76
CA PHE A 829 -15.61 8.45 -13.12
C PHE A 829 -14.41 9.20 -12.53
N PHE A 830 -14.59 9.78 -11.35
CA PHE A 830 -13.51 10.32 -10.53
C PHE A 830 -12.55 9.17 -10.19
N GLY A 831 -11.40 9.14 -10.89
CA GLY A 831 -10.66 7.90 -11.13
C GLY A 831 -9.57 7.61 -10.10
N ASP A 832 -9.01 8.64 -9.48
CA ASP A 832 -8.05 8.52 -8.38
C ASP A 832 -8.44 9.54 -7.29
N LYS A 833 -8.41 9.13 -6.02
CA LYS A 833 -8.70 9.97 -4.86
C LYS A 833 -7.48 10.78 -4.38
N HIS A 834 -6.32 10.63 -5.03
CA HIS A 834 -5.03 11.17 -4.58
C HIS A 834 -4.38 12.14 -5.59
N GLU A 835 -4.94 12.31 -6.79
CA GLU A 835 -4.48 13.31 -7.76
C GLU A 835 -5.05 14.71 -7.50
N ARG A 836 -4.41 15.72 -8.11
CA ARG A 836 -4.92 17.08 -8.27
C ARG A 836 -5.37 17.26 -9.72
N ARG A 837 -6.59 16.82 -9.99
CA ARG A 837 -7.18 16.63 -11.32
C ARG A 837 -8.27 17.67 -11.62
N ILE A 838 -8.34 18.07 -12.89
CA ILE A 838 -9.41 18.90 -13.44
C ILE A 838 -9.91 18.30 -14.74
N ILE A 839 -11.23 18.31 -14.90
CA ILE A 839 -11.93 17.89 -16.10
C ILE A 839 -12.82 19.04 -16.57
N ILE A 840 -12.72 19.44 -17.83
CA ILE A 840 -13.55 20.49 -18.44
C ILE A 840 -14.12 19.89 -19.72
N GLU A 841 -15.37 19.38 -19.70
CA GLU A 841 -15.89 18.64 -20.86
C GLU A 841 -16.38 19.55 -21.99
N SER A 842 -16.83 20.76 -21.68
CA SER A 842 -17.16 21.77 -22.69
C SER A 842 -16.97 23.17 -22.11
N CYS A 843 -16.16 24.00 -22.77
CA CYS A 843 -15.95 25.38 -22.38
C CYS A 843 -15.69 26.26 -23.60
N HIS A 844 -16.41 27.36 -23.71
CA HIS A 844 -16.19 28.36 -24.75
C HIS A 844 -15.13 29.40 -24.36
N SER A 845 -14.70 29.47 -23.10
CA SER A 845 -13.72 30.46 -22.63
C SER A 845 -12.99 29.99 -21.35
N ILE A 846 -11.87 29.29 -21.51
CA ILE A 846 -10.92 29.01 -20.41
C ILE A 846 -10.07 30.26 -20.16
N ALA A 847 -9.74 30.54 -18.89
CA ALA A 847 -8.70 31.51 -18.52
C ALA A 847 -7.58 30.84 -17.74
N ALA A 848 -6.34 31.31 -17.95
CA ALA A 848 -5.33 31.27 -16.90
C ALA A 848 -4.92 32.68 -16.49
N THR A 849 -5.85 33.39 -15.88
CA THR A 849 -5.54 34.43 -14.90
C THR A 849 -5.01 33.75 -13.63
N ILE A 850 -3.79 33.22 -13.70
CA ILE A 850 -3.05 32.78 -12.52
C ILE A 850 -2.89 34.00 -11.61
N ASP A 851 -3.42 33.91 -10.38
CA ASP A 851 -3.55 35.02 -9.41
C ASP A 851 -4.52 36.16 -9.82
N GLY A 852 -5.52 35.90 -10.66
CA GLY A 852 -6.55 36.88 -10.98
C GLY A 852 -7.55 37.13 -9.84
N GLU A 853 -7.56 38.34 -9.28
CA GLU A 853 -8.77 38.91 -8.67
C GLU A 853 -9.87 39.10 -9.74
N ILE A 854 -11.11 39.31 -9.29
CA ILE A 854 -12.32 39.12 -10.09
C ILE A 854 -12.41 40.08 -11.29
N GLY A 855 -12.20 39.53 -12.48
CA GLY A 855 -12.95 39.91 -13.67
C GLY A 855 -14.22 39.05 -13.77
N GLY A 856 -15.39 39.67 -13.93
CA GLY A 856 -16.65 38.97 -14.20
C GLY A 856 -16.77 38.56 -15.68
N ASP A 857 -15.74 37.90 -16.22
CA ASP A 857 -15.57 37.67 -17.66
C ASP A 857 -16.12 36.32 -18.16
N GLY A 858 -16.71 35.51 -17.26
CA GLY A 858 -17.32 34.22 -17.56
C GLY A 858 -16.31 33.10 -17.83
N ARG A 859 -15.03 33.24 -17.42
CA ARG A 859 -13.98 32.25 -17.70
C ARG A 859 -13.66 31.31 -16.54
N ALA A 860 -13.37 30.04 -16.85
CA ALA A 860 -12.99 29.02 -15.88
C ALA A 860 -11.53 29.19 -15.43
N LEU A 861 -11.30 29.22 -14.11
CA LEU A 861 -9.99 29.40 -13.47
C LEU A 861 -9.26 28.06 -13.27
N LEU A 862 -7.93 28.03 -13.48
CA LEU A 862 -7.10 26.87 -13.18
C LEU A 862 -6.17 27.10 -11.96
N PRO A 863 -6.15 26.20 -10.96
CA PRO A 863 -5.25 26.24 -9.82
C PRO A 863 -3.81 25.82 -10.18
N LYS A 864 -2.82 26.44 -9.52
CA LYS A 864 -1.39 26.28 -9.83
C LYS A 864 -0.82 24.89 -9.55
N ASN A 865 -1.45 24.15 -8.65
CA ASN A 865 -1.03 22.83 -8.18
C ASN A 865 -1.69 21.67 -8.96
N VAL A 866 -2.41 21.96 -10.06
CA VAL A 866 -2.97 20.92 -10.95
C VAL A 866 -1.86 20.02 -11.51
N GLN A 867 -2.08 18.71 -11.40
CA GLN A 867 -1.23 17.66 -11.95
C GLN A 867 -1.83 17.03 -13.21
N VAL A 868 -3.16 16.90 -13.26
CA VAL A 868 -3.85 16.28 -14.40
C VAL A 868 -4.93 17.22 -14.91
N LEU A 869 -4.86 17.60 -16.20
CA LEU A 869 -5.83 18.47 -16.85
C LEU A 869 -6.43 17.76 -18.07
N LYS A 870 -7.75 17.59 -18.07
CA LYS A 870 -8.51 16.94 -19.14
C LYS A 870 -9.50 17.94 -19.74
N VAL A 871 -9.39 18.26 -21.03
CA VAL A 871 -10.18 19.32 -21.70
C VAL A 871 -10.89 18.76 -22.93
N GLY A 872 -12.18 19.06 -23.06
CA GLY A 872 -13.08 18.59 -24.11
C GLY A 872 -13.84 19.72 -24.82
N TRP A 873 -14.32 19.44 -26.04
CA TRP A 873 -15.35 20.19 -26.78
C TRP A 873 -15.18 21.72 -26.74
N CYS A 874 -13.94 22.19 -26.89
CA CYS A 874 -13.60 23.61 -26.83
C CYS A 874 -13.65 24.25 -28.23
N SER A 875 -14.40 25.35 -28.34
CA SER A 875 -14.65 26.05 -29.62
C SER A 875 -14.33 27.55 -29.60
N GLY A 876 -13.83 28.10 -28.49
CA GLY A 876 -13.46 29.51 -28.38
C GLY A 876 -11.99 29.81 -28.69
N VAL A 877 -11.08 29.08 -28.04
CA VAL A 877 -9.63 29.35 -28.01
C VAL A 877 -8.89 28.55 -29.10
N THR A 878 -7.85 29.13 -29.70
CA THR A 878 -7.05 28.51 -30.78
C THR A 878 -5.69 27.96 -30.32
N SER A 879 -5.20 28.36 -29.15
CA SER A 879 -3.93 27.89 -28.58
C SER A 879 -3.91 27.94 -27.04
N LEU A 880 -3.20 27.00 -26.41
CA LEU A 880 -3.02 26.96 -24.95
C LEU A 880 -2.11 28.08 -24.40
N CYS A 881 -1.60 28.99 -25.24
CA CYS A 881 -0.89 30.20 -24.80
C CYS A 881 -1.68 31.01 -23.74
N GLU A 882 -3.01 31.08 -23.88
CA GLU A 882 -3.91 31.78 -22.95
C GLU A 882 -4.12 31.03 -21.62
N VAL A 883 -3.56 29.83 -21.48
CA VAL A 883 -3.72 28.92 -20.33
C VAL A 883 -2.46 28.84 -19.43
N GLY A 884 -1.44 29.66 -19.73
CA GLY A 884 -0.38 30.02 -18.77
C GLY A 884 0.58 28.90 -18.35
N PRO A 885 1.56 29.22 -17.46
CA PRO A 885 2.57 28.25 -17.01
C PRO A 885 2.04 27.32 -15.90
N LEU A 886 1.47 26.18 -16.29
CA LEU A 886 1.06 25.12 -15.35
C LEU A 886 2.27 24.28 -14.89
N ASN A 887 3.06 24.86 -13.98
CA ASN A 887 4.35 24.32 -13.52
C ASN A 887 4.28 22.93 -12.84
N ASN A 888 3.12 22.53 -12.33
CA ASN A 888 2.91 21.24 -11.67
C ASN A 888 2.26 20.17 -12.56
N LEU A 889 1.92 20.49 -13.81
CA LEU A 889 1.19 19.60 -14.70
C LEU A 889 2.05 18.39 -15.11
N GLU A 890 1.55 17.19 -14.87
CA GLU A 890 2.18 15.89 -15.16
C GLU A 890 1.42 15.11 -16.26
N GLU A 891 0.11 15.35 -16.42
CA GLU A 891 -0.71 14.82 -17.51
C GLU A 891 -1.61 15.91 -18.13
N LEU A 892 -1.65 15.93 -19.47
CA LEU A 892 -2.57 16.75 -20.25
C LEU A 892 -3.33 15.88 -21.25
N GLU A 893 -4.65 15.92 -21.20
CA GLU A 893 -5.54 15.24 -22.15
C GLU A 893 -6.46 16.25 -22.84
N ILE A 894 -6.53 16.17 -24.17
CA ILE A 894 -7.29 17.09 -25.01
C ILE A 894 -8.21 16.28 -25.94
N LYS A 895 -9.49 16.65 -26.03
CA LYS A 895 -10.52 15.97 -26.83
C LYS A 895 -11.36 16.97 -27.63
N GLU A 896 -11.55 16.71 -28.93
CA GLU A 896 -12.56 17.35 -29.78
C GLU A 896 -12.48 18.90 -29.78
N TRP A 897 -11.26 19.44 -29.80
CA TRP A 897 -11.00 20.88 -29.80
C TRP A 897 -10.95 21.42 -31.25
N GLU A 898 -12.12 21.77 -31.80
CA GLU A 898 -12.35 22.12 -33.22
C GLU A 898 -11.44 23.21 -33.82
N LYS A 899 -10.90 24.09 -32.97
CA LYS A 899 -10.10 25.26 -33.37
C LYS A 899 -8.65 25.24 -32.88
N LEU A 900 -8.19 24.14 -32.29
CA LEU A 900 -6.80 24.05 -31.82
C LEU A 900 -5.85 23.90 -33.01
N GLU A 901 -5.09 24.95 -33.32
CA GLU A 901 -4.11 24.95 -34.42
C GLU A 901 -2.68 24.66 -33.93
N GLU A 902 -2.34 25.11 -32.71
CA GLU A 902 -1.10 24.80 -31.99
C GLU A 902 -1.28 24.79 -30.47
N LEU A 903 -0.52 23.97 -29.74
CA LEU A 903 -0.44 24.08 -28.26
C LEU A 903 0.22 25.42 -27.88
N GLY A 904 1.14 25.92 -28.71
CA GLY A 904 1.73 27.25 -28.59
C GLY A 904 2.96 27.27 -27.68
N ALA A 905 3.21 28.41 -27.03
CA ALA A 905 4.47 28.73 -26.36
C ALA A 905 4.60 28.19 -24.90
N VAL A 906 3.83 27.16 -24.54
CA VAL A 906 3.45 26.91 -23.13
C VAL A 906 4.53 26.19 -22.32
N HIS A 907 4.76 26.67 -21.09
CA HIS A 907 5.74 26.11 -20.17
C HIS A 907 5.12 25.03 -19.27
N PHE A 908 5.25 23.76 -19.69
CA PHE A 908 4.90 22.58 -18.89
C PHE A 908 6.16 21.80 -18.45
N PRO A 909 6.90 22.26 -17.43
CA PRO A 909 8.21 21.72 -17.07
C PRO A 909 8.18 20.30 -16.48
N ARG A 910 7.00 19.78 -16.08
CA ARG A 910 6.83 18.45 -15.46
C ARG A 910 5.99 17.46 -16.28
N LEU A 911 5.46 17.86 -17.44
CA LEU A 911 4.51 17.06 -18.21
C LEU A 911 5.13 15.72 -18.63
N ARG A 912 4.56 14.61 -18.18
CA ARG A 912 4.99 13.23 -18.48
C ARG A 912 4.10 12.54 -19.52
N ARG A 913 2.78 12.75 -19.45
CA ARG A 913 1.79 12.14 -20.35
C ARG A 913 1.04 13.23 -21.13
N LEU A 914 0.95 13.10 -22.45
CA LEU A 914 0.17 13.98 -23.32
C LEU A 914 -0.72 13.13 -24.25
N ASN A 915 -2.03 13.36 -24.21
CA ASN A 915 -3.02 12.70 -25.08
C ASN A 915 -3.82 13.76 -25.85
N ILE A 916 -3.97 13.60 -27.16
CA ILE A 916 -4.73 14.51 -28.02
C ILE A 916 -5.65 13.71 -28.95
N THR A 917 -6.96 13.91 -28.86
CA THR A 917 -7.97 13.14 -29.59
C THR A 917 -8.87 14.07 -30.41
N ARG A 918 -9.11 13.73 -31.70
CA ARG A 918 -10.09 14.38 -32.60
C ARG A 918 -9.93 15.91 -32.74
N CYS A 919 -8.69 16.40 -32.68
CA CYS A 919 -8.38 17.81 -32.87
C CYS A 919 -8.08 18.07 -34.36
N THR A 920 -9.13 18.23 -35.16
CA THR A 920 -9.05 18.14 -36.62
C THR A 920 -8.07 19.15 -37.24
N LYS A 921 -8.06 20.41 -36.79
CA LYS A 921 -7.21 21.51 -37.29
C LYS A 921 -5.78 21.55 -36.76
N LEU A 922 -5.37 20.59 -35.93
CA LEU A 922 -4.03 20.60 -35.33
C LEU A 922 -2.96 20.35 -36.39
N LYS A 923 -2.20 21.40 -36.75
CA LYS A 923 -1.14 21.34 -37.76
C LYS A 923 0.23 21.15 -37.14
N HIS A 924 0.49 21.84 -36.03
CA HIS A 924 1.80 21.92 -35.38
C HIS A 924 1.62 21.84 -33.86
N PHE A 925 2.55 21.20 -33.15
CA PHE A 925 2.43 21.06 -31.69
C PHE A 925 2.98 22.26 -30.94
N LEU A 926 4.23 22.64 -31.24
CA LEU A 926 5.00 23.65 -30.51
C LEU A 926 5.73 24.57 -31.49
N LYS A 927 6.01 25.79 -31.05
CA LYS A 927 6.85 26.73 -31.79
C LYS A 927 8.32 26.28 -31.78
N GLU A 928 9.02 26.58 -32.87
CA GLU A 928 10.39 26.09 -33.09
C GLU A 928 11.34 26.61 -32.02
N GLY A 929 12.02 25.69 -31.32
CA GLY A 929 12.91 25.97 -30.19
C GLY A 929 12.41 25.53 -28.82
N GLN A 930 11.14 25.12 -28.66
CA GLN A 930 10.61 24.62 -27.38
C GLN A 930 10.81 23.11 -27.16
N GLU A 931 10.88 22.69 -25.90
CA GLU A 931 11.19 21.31 -25.48
C GLU A 931 10.30 20.85 -24.31
N LEU A 932 9.63 19.70 -24.46
CA LEU A 932 8.89 19.04 -23.39
C LEU A 932 9.82 18.11 -22.62
N ARG A 933 10.62 18.69 -21.73
CA ARG A 933 11.77 18.05 -21.07
C ARG A 933 11.47 16.86 -20.17
N CYS A 934 10.22 16.66 -19.75
CA CYS A 934 9.81 15.53 -18.90
C CYS A 934 8.84 14.56 -19.59
N LEU A 935 8.49 14.78 -20.87
CA LEU A 935 7.49 13.97 -21.56
C LEU A 935 8.02 12.55 -21.79
N GLN A 936 7.24 11.55 -21.38
CA GLN A 936 7.55 10.12 -21.39
C GLN A 936 6.62 9.32 -22.30
N TRP A 937 5.37 9.78 -22.43
CA TRP A 937 4.32 9.10 -23.21
C TRP A 937 3.51 10.13 -24.01
N PHE A 938 3.31 9.85 -25.31
CA PHE A 938 2.52 10.70 -26.20
C PHE A 938 1.52 9.87 -27.01
N ILE A 939 0.25 10.25 -26.97
CA ILE A 939 -0.85 9.65 -27.77
C ILE A 939 -1.46 10.74 -28.64
N ILE A 940 -1.76 10.40 -29.90
CA ILE A 940 -2.64 11.19 -30.76
C ILE A 940 -3.64 10.32 -31.53
N GLU A 941 -4.91 10.71 -31.53
CA GLU A 941 -5.98 10.10 -32.35
C GLU A 941 -6.70 11.18 -33.19
N GLY A 942 -7.06 10.87 -34.44
CA GLY A 942 -8.09 11.63 -35.18
C GLY A 942 -7.68 13.04 -35.61
N SER A 943 -6.39 13.28 -35.88
CA SER A 943 -5.88 14.58 -36.31
C SER A 943 -5.91 14.70 -37.84
N GLU A 944 -6.86 15.49 -38.38
CA GLU A 944 -7.13 15.54 -39.82
C GLU A 944 -6.16 16.40 -40.63
N GLU A 945 -5.52 17.42 -40.05
CA GLU A 945 -4.59 18.32 -40.76
C GLU A 945 -3.10 18.08 -40.44
N LEU A 946 -2.79 17.01 -39.68
CA LEU A 946 -1.43 16.73 -39.23
C LEU A 946 -0.65 15.83 -40.20
N GLU A 947 0.39 16.36 -40.84
CA GLU A 947 1.27 15.59 -41.74
C GLU A 947 2.39 14.81 -41.03
N GLY A 948 2.79 15.22 -39.82
CA GLY A 948 3.84 14.54 -39.04
C GLY A 948 4.20 15.19 -37.69
N ILE A 949 4.76 14.40 -36.77
CA ILE A 949 5.02 14.83 -35.38
C ILE A 949 6.30 15.65 -35.29
N ASN A 950 6.16 16.87 -34.73
CA ASN A 950 7.18 17.91 -34.71
C ASN A 950 7.64 18.34 -33.29
N ILE A 951 7.57 17.44 -32.31
CA ILE A 951 7.96 17.72 -30.91
C ILE A 951 9.46 17.52 -30.64
N ALA A 952 9.95 18.13 -29.56
CA ALA A 952 11.25 17.83 -28.96
C ALA A 952 11.04 17.40 -27.49
N ALA A 953 11.42 16.18 -27.15
CA ALA A 953 11.09 15.54 -25.87
C ALA A 953 12.18 14.51 -25.51
N PRO A 954 13.29 14.91 -24.86
CA PRO A 954 14.47 14.06 -24.71
C PRO A 954 14.29 12.80 -23.86
N PHE A 955 13.19 12.68 -23.10
CA PHE A 955 12.86 11.53 -22.26
C PHE A 955 11.65 10.71 -22.76
N LEU A 956 11.16 11.00 -23.96
CA LEU A 956 10.00 10.30 -24.54
C LEU A 956 10.34 8.83 -24.79
N TYR A 957 9.51 7.93 -24.28
CA TYR A 957 9.68 6.48 -24.42
C TYR A 957 8.68 5.85 -25.40
N ASN A 958 7.43 6.34 -25.43
CA ASN A 958 6.38 5.82 -26.31
C ASN A 958 5.68 6.94 -27.12
N ILE A 959 5.37 6.64 -28.38
CA ILE A 959 4.50 7.42 -29.27
C ILE A 959 3.41 6.49 -29.81
N GLU A 960 2.14 6.88 -29.67
CA GLU A 960 1.00 6.18 -30.24
C GLU A 960 0.19 7.09 -31.17
N VAL A 961 -0.13 6.60 -32.37
CA VAL A 961 -0.82 7.35 -33.44
C VAL A 961 -2.00 6.55 -33.95
N TYR A 962 -3.20 7.11 -33.89
CA TYR A 962 -4.44 6.47 -34.30
C TYR A 962 -5.19 7.35 -35.32
N ARG A 963 -5.68 6.78 -36.42
CA ARG A 963 -6.70 7.41 -37.31
C ARG A 963 -6.35 8.84 -37.75
N CYS A 964 -5.10 9.12 -38.10
CA CYS A 964 -4.66 10.44 -38.57
C CYS A 964 -4.58 10.43 -40.12
N PRO A 965 -5.61 10.87 -40.85
CA PRO A 965 -5.77 10.52 -42.27
C PRO A 965 -4.78 11.21 -43.22
N LYS A 966 -4.21 12.37 -42.86
CA LYS A 966 -3.17 13.07 -43.65
C LYS A 966 -1.74 12.86 -43.16
N MET A 967 -1.54 11.96 -42.19
CA MET A 967 -0.23 11.65 -41.61
C MET A 967 0.65 10.97 -42.66
N LYS A 968 1.70 11.65 -43.14
CA LYS A 968 2.64 11.12 -44.16
C LYS A 968 3.83 10.42 -43.54
N TRP A 969 4.34 10.97 -42.43
CA TRP A 969 5.42 10.38 -41.63
C TRP A 969 5.23 10.63 -40.13
N VAL A 970 5.64 9.68 -39.29
CA VAL A 970 5.47 9.83 -37.83
C VAL A 970 6.52 10.80 -37.26
N VAL A 971 7.81 10.56 -37.50
CA VAL A 971 8.93 11.42 -37.04
C VAL A 971 9.98 11.56 -38.14
N LYS A 972 10.57 12.75 -38.35
CA LYS A 972 11.71 12.90 -39.28
C LYS A 972 13.03 12.47 -38.65
N TRP A 973 13.87 11.76 -39.40
CA TRP A 973 15.16 11.20 -38.91
C TRP A 973 16.07 12.20 -38.19
N GLN A 974 16.20 13.41 -38.74
CA GLN A 974 16.98 14.51 -38.16
C GLN A 974 16.52 14.88 -36.74
N ARG A 975 15.21 14.76 -36.45
CA ARG A 975 14.61 15.05 -35.14
C ARG A 975 14.66 13.83 -34.21
N LEU A 976 14.50 12.61 -34.74
CA LEU A 976 14.61 11.37 -33.96
C LEU A 976 15.95 11.31 -33.21
N ALA A 977 17.06 11.48 -33.93
CA ALA A 977 18.41 11.36 -33.36
C ALA A 977 18.81 12.52 -32.43
N THR A 978 18.30 13.73 -32.64
CA THR A 978 18.74 14.94 -31.93
C THR A 978 17.78 15.44 -30.86
N ARG A 979 16.49 15.08 -30.93
CA ARG A 979 15.43 15.59 -30.04
C ARG A 979 14.60 14.49 -29.35
N LEU A 980 14.67 13.23 -29.79
CA LEU A 980 13.99 12.08 -29.19
C LEU A 980 14.92 10.87 -28.89
N PRO A 981 16.13 11.06 -28.31
CA PRO A 981 17.16 10.02 -28.20
C PRO A 981 16.80 8.81 -27.32
N ASN A 982 15.71 8.87 -26.54
CA ASN A 982 15.27 7.79 -25.65
C ASN A 982 14.02 7.03 -26.12
N LEU A 983 13.49 7.34 -27.31
CA LEU A 983 12.28 6.70 -27.84
C LEU A 983 12.49 5.18 -28.00
N ARG A 984 11.59 4.39 -27.42
CA ARG A 984 11.63 2.91 -27.40
C ARG A 984 10.51 2.27 -28.21
N THR A 985 9.33 2.88 -28.23
CA THR A 985 8.15 2.30 -28.87
C THR A 985 7.48 3.32 -29.78
N ILE A 986 7.09 2.87 -30.98
CA ILE A 986 6.19 3.58 -31.88
C ILE A 986 5.02 2.64 -32.20
N LYS A 987 3.80 3.11 -31.98
CA LYS A 987 2.56 2.39 -32.26
C LYS A 987 1.69 3.19 -33.22
N ILE A 988 1.19 2.55 -34.27
CA ILE A 988 0.44 3.19 -35.35
C ILE A 988 -0.78 2.35 -35.68
N LYS A 989 -1.94 2.97 -35.81
CA LYS A 989 -3.16 2.29 -36.24
C LYS A 989 -4.07 3.15 -37.13
N ASP A 990 -4.71 2.53 -38.12
CA ASP A 990 -5.76 3.10 -38.98
C ASP A 990 -5.33 4.41 -39.70
N CYS A 991 -4.03 4.60 -39.98
CA CYS A 991 -3.52 5.82 -40.64
C CYS A 991 -3.36 5.59 -42.15
N GLU A 992 -4.32 6.09 -42.94
CA GLU A 992 -4.48 5.73 -44.35
C GLU A 992 -3.36 6.26 -45.27
N GLN A 993 -2.99 7.55 -45.19
CA GLN A 993 -1.99 8.18 -46.08
C GLN A 993 -0.54 8.05 -45.59
N LEU A 994 -0.24 7.11 -44.68
CA LEU A 994 1.11 6.93 -44.16
C LEU A 994 2.04 6.32 -45.22
N GLU A 995 3.05 7.08 -45.65
CA GLU A 995 4.02 6.68 -46.68
C GLU A 995 5.33 6.15 -46.07
N GLU A 996 5.83 6.78 -45.00
CA GLU A 996 7.07 6.42 -44.30
C GLU A 996 6.86 6.46 -42.78
N ILE A 997 7.44 5.54 -41.99
CA ILE A 997 7.37 5.66 -40.52
C ILE A 997 8.33 6.76 -40.03
N LEU A 998 9.57 6.71 -40.52
CA LEU A 998 10.65 7.63 -40.16
C LEU A 998 11.07 8.44 -41.38
N GLY A 999 10.59 9.68 -41.46
CA GLY A 999 10.61 10.50 -42.66
C GLY A 999 12.00 11.00 -43.06
N GLY A 1000 12.36 10.80 -44.34
CA GLY A 1000 13.56 11.35 -44.98
C GLY A 1000 14.86 10.58 -44.72
N LEU A 1001 16.00 11.16 -45.11
CA LEU A 1001 17.31 10.49 -45.02
C LEU A 1001 17.90 10.51 -43.59
N PRO A 1002 18.50 9.40 -43.12
CA PRO A 1002 19.20 9.35 -41.84
C PRO A 1002 20.51 10.18 -41.88
N PRO A 1003 20.85 10.93 -40.82
CA PRO A 1003 22.16 11.56 -40.70
C PRO A 1003 23.27 10.52 -40.55
N ILE A 1004 24.42 10.75 -41.20
CA ILE A 1004 25.60 9.88 -41.12
C ILE A 1004 26.01 9.71 -39.65
N GLY A 1005 26.03 8.46 -39.17
CA GLY A 1005 26.40 8.10 -37.79
C GLY A 1005 25.30 8.30 -36.73
N ALA A 1006 24.08 8.71 -37.08
CA ALA A 1006 22.96 8.75 -36.14
C ALA A 1006 22.54 7.33 -35.69
N THR A 1007 22.12 7.15 -34.44
CA THR A 1007 21.49 5.92 -33.95
C THR A 1007 20.34 6.24 -33.01
N CYS A 1008 19.35 5.34 -32.90
CA CYS A 1008 18.20 5.50 -32.01
C CYS A 1008 18.03 4.29 -31.08
N ARG A 1009 17.37 4.49 -29.93
CA ARG A 1009 17.07 3.48 -28.90
C ARG A 1009 15.74 2.75 -29.11
N LEU A 1010 15.20 2.79 -30.32
CA LEU A 1010 13.91 2.19 -30.67
C LEU A 1010 13.98 0.66 -30.57
N THR A 1011 13.07 0.06 -29.79
CA THR A 1011 13.00 -1.37 -29.48
C THR A 1011 11.76 -2.06 -30.05
N ASN A 1012 10.63 -1.36 -30.19
CA ASN A 1012 9.34 -1.92 -30.65
C ASN A 1012 8.68 -1.01 -31.70
N ILE A 1013 8.14 -1.62 -32.76
CA ILE A 1013 7.29 -0.98 -33.77
C ILE A 1013 6.01 -1.80 -33.93
N GLU A 1014 4.85 -1.19 -33.72
CA GLU A 1014 3.53 -1.80 -33.91
C GLU A 1014 2.72 -1.03 -34.95
N ILE A 1015 2.14 -1.73 -35.94
CA ILE A 1015 1.39 -1.16 -37.06
C ILE A 1015 0.11 -1.97 -37.31
N GLU A 1016 -1.03 -1.31 -37.46
CA GLU A 1016 -2.33 -1.95 -37.74
C GLU A 1016 -3.14 -1.11 -38.74
N GLY A 1017 -3.70 -1.69 -39.82
CA GLY A 1017 -4.62 -0.98 -40.73
C GLY A 1017 -4.02 0.17 -41.59
N CYS A 1018 -2.70 0.30 -41.70
CA CYS A 1018 -2.04 1.35 -42.49
C CYS A 1018 -1.84 0.94 -43.96
N ASN A 1019 -2.76 1.36 -44.83
CA ASN A 1019 -2.90 0.77 -46.17
C ASN A 1019 -2.00 1.34 -47.28
N ASN A 1020 -1.56 2.61 -47.22
CA ASN A 1020 -0.61 3.14 -48.22
C ASN A 1020 0.87 2.81 -47.90
N LEU A 1021 1.15 2.34 -46.69
CA LEU A 1021 2.51 2.02 -46.26
C LEU A 1021 3.03 0.83 -47.06
N LYS A 1022 4.10 1.04 -47.84
CA LYS A 1022 4.69 -0.03 -48.68
C LYS A 1022 5.66 -0.94 -47.94
N GLY A 1023 6.17 -0.50 -46.80
CA GLY A 1023 7.06 -1.30 -45.96
C GLY A 1023 7.55 -0.57 -44.72
N VAL A 1024 8.17 -1.32 -43.81
CA VAL A 1024 8.51 -0.83 -42.46
C VAL A 1024 9.88 -0.17 -42.43
N LEU A 1025 10.90 -0.79 -43.05
CA LEU A 1025 12.29 -0.33 -43.09
C LEU A 1025 12.79 -0.28 -44.54
N MET A 1026 12.40 0.77 -45.28
CA MET A 1026 12.58 0.87 -46.74
C MET A 1026 13.81 1.67 -47.20
N THR A 1027 14.45 2.50 -46.37
CA THR A 1027 15.61 3.30 -46.78
C THR A 1027 16.95 2.63 -46.44
N TYR A 1028 17.94 2.84 -47.32
CA TYR A 1028 19.07 1.95 -47.62
C TYR A 1028 20.01 1.56 -46.47
N ASP A 1029 20.02 2.28 -45.35
CA ASP A 1029 20.92 2.05 -44.20
C ASP A 1029 20.18 1.89 -42.85
N MET A 1030 18.84 1.85 -42.84
CA MET A 1030 18.03 1.92 -41.59
C MET A 1030 18.41 0.89 -40.52
N SER A 1031 18.86 -0.31 -40.92
CA SER A 1031 19.30 -1.38 -40.01
C SER A 1031 20.54 -1.00 -39.19
N LEU A 1032 21.46 -0.22 -39.74
CA LEU A 1032 22.64 0.31 -39.03
C LEU A 1032 22.27 1.41 -38.03
N HIS A 1033 21.14 2.08 -38.25
CA HIS A 1033 20.67 3.20 -37.44
C HIS A 1033 19.69 2.79 -36.30
N LEU A 1034 19.17 1.56 -36.33
CA LEU A 1034 18.23 1.00 -35.33
C LEU A 1034 18.79 -0.27 -34.62
N PRO A 1035 20.00 -0.25 -34.03
CA PRO A 1035 20.66 -1.46 -33.51
C PRO A 1035 19.98 -2.12 -32.30
N PHE A 1036 18.97 -1.47 -31.70
CA PHE A 1036 18.22 -1.97 -30.55
C PHE A 1036 16.82 -2.50 -30.89
N LEU A 1037 16.44 -2.56 -32.18
CA LEU A 1037 15.10 -2.98 -32.60
C LEU A 1037 14.90 -4.49 -32.39
N GLN A 1038 14.06 -4.84 -31.42
CA GLN A 1038 13.82 -6.22 -30.97
C GLN A 1038 12.44 -6.74 -31.37
N HIS A 1039 11.44 -5.87 -31.57
CA HIS A 1039 10.06 -6.27 -31.78
C HIS A 1039 9.43 -5.52 -32.97
N ILE A 1040 8.82 -6.27 -33.89
CA ILE A 1040 8.03 -5.74 -35.00
C ILE A 1040 6.68 -6.46 -35.04
N MET A 1041 5.58 -5.71 -34.99
CA MET A 1041 4.22 -6.19 -35.18
C MET A 1041 3.55 -5.42 -36.33
N VAL A 1042 3.01 -6.12 -37.30
CA VAL A 1042 2.32 -5.54 -38.46
C VAL A 1042 1.05 -6.36 -38.74
N LYS A 1043 -0.12 -5.71 -38.75
CA LYS A 1043 -1.40 -6.38 -39.01
C LYS A 1043 -2.29 -5.61 -39.96
N ASP A 1044 -3.09 -6.31 -40.76
CA ASP A 1044 -4.22 -5.75 -41.51
C ASP A 1044 -3.85 -4.56 -42.44
N CYS A 1045 -2.59 -4.50 -42.88
CA CYS A 1045 -2.04 -3.44 -43.73
C CYS A 1045 -1.97 -3.94 -45.19
N MET A 1046 -2.89 -3.47 -46.03
CA MET A 1046 -3.14 -4.08 -47.34
C MET A 1046 -2.03 -3.81 -48.38
N GLY A 1047 -1.29 -2.70 -48.27
CA GLY A 1047 -0.30 -2.26 -49.26
C GLY A 1047 1.16 -2.60 -48.97
N ILE A 1048 1.48 -3.29 -47.87
CA ILE A 1048 2.87 -3.61 -47.52
C ILE A 1048 3.42 -4.68 -48.45
N GLU A 1049 4.41 -4.32 -49.27
CA GLU A 1049 5.07 -5.20 -50.23
C GLU A 1049 6.27 -5.94 -49.61
N ALA A 1050 7.00 -5.30 -48.69
CA ALA A 1050 8.14 -5.86 -47.96
C ALA A 1050 8.27 -5.29 -46.53
N ILE A 1051 8.79 -6.06 -45.56
CA ILE A 1051 9.06 -5.51 -44.20
C ILE A 1051 10.39 -4.72 -44.19
N ILE A 1052 11.46 -5.30 -44.75
CA ILE A 1052 12.79 -4.70 -44.87
C ILE A 1052 13.20 -4.69 -46.36
N GLY A 1053 13.60 -3.53 -46.86
CA GLY A 1053 13.89 -3.33 -48.28
C GLY A 1053 15.27 -3.83 -48.72
N ILE A 1054 15.65 -3.48 -49.95
CA ILE A 1054 17.00 -3.74 -50.51
C ILE A 1054 18.08 -3.10 -49.61
N VAL A 1055 18.92 -3.93 -48.99
CA VAL A 1055 20.14 -3.50 -48.30
C VAL A 1055 21.36 -4.24 -48.86
N PRO A 1056 22.24 -3.60 -49.64
CA PRO A 1056 23.48 -4.23 -50.10
C PRO A 1056 24.52 -4.29 -48.98
N ASN A 1057 25.14 -5.45 -48.78
CA ASN A 1057 26.28 -5.68 -47.87
C ASN A 1057 26.03 -5.37 -46.38
N MET A 1058 24.92 -5.89 -45.82
CA MET A 1058 24.78 -6.00 -44.36
C MET A 1058 25.90 -6.86 -43.74
N THR A 1059 26.83 -6.19 -43.07
CA THR A 1059 27.91 -6.84 -42.28
C THR A 1059 27.58 -6.96 -40.79
N GLN A 1060 26.42 -6.46 -40.36
CA GLN A 1060 25.90 -6.58 -38.99
C GLN A 1060 24.53 -7.28 -39.01
N PRO A 1061 24.25 -8.20 -38.05
CA PRO A 1061 22.95 -8.85 -37.93
C PRO A 1061 21.93 -7.95 -37.23
N LEU A 1062 20.64 -8.12 -37.58
CA LEU A 1062 19.54 -7.51 -36.83
C LEU A 1062 19.17 -8.38 -35.63
N TYR A 1063 19.23 -7.82 -34.43
CA TYR A 1063 18.88 -8.50 -33.17
C TYR A 1063 17.36 -8.50 -32.91
N LEU A 1064 16.56 -8.83 -33.92
CA LEU A 1064 15.10 -8.95 -33.78
C LEU A 1064 14.76 -10.23 -33.01
N ILE A 1065 13.95 -10.10 -31.97
CA ILE A 1065 13.52 -11.17 -31.06
C ILE A 1065 12.09 -11.64 -31.39
N ASN A 1066 11.17 -10.71 -31.66
CA ASN A 1066 9.76 -11.00 -31.94
C ASN A 1066 9.34 -10.41 -33.29
N LEU A 1067 8.77 -11.24 -34.16
CA LEU A 1067 8.16 -10.82 -35.42
C LEU A 1067 6.73 -11.33 -35.51
N ILE A 1068 5.75 -10.43 -35.66
CA ILE A 1068 4.33 -10.79 -35.76
C ILE A 1068 3.72 -10.10 -36.99
N LEU A 1069 3.33 -10.88 -37.99
CA LEU A 1069 2.75 -10.45 -39.26
C LEU A 1069 1.37 -11.08 -39.43
N ARG A 1070 0.33 -10.29 -39.71
CA ARG A 1070 -1.02 -10.83 -39.97
C ARG A 1070 -1.78 -10.08 -41.06
N ASN A 1071 -2.48 -10.80 -41.93
CA ASN A 1071 -3.40 -10.25 -42.93
C ASN A 1071 -2.71 -9.18 -43.81
N LEU A 1072 -1.63 -9.60 -44.49
CA LEU A 1072 -0.79 -8.75 -45.35
C LEU A 1072 -0.81 -9.33 -46.78
N PRO A 1073 -1.84 -9.02 -47.59
CA PRO A 1073 -2.07 -9.68 -48.87
C PRO A 1073 -1.05 -9.37 -49.97
N GLU A 1074 -0.41 -8.19 -49.94
CA GLU A 1074 0.62 -7.79 -50.92
C GLU A 1074 2.05 -8.13 -50.49
N LEU A 1075 2.26 -8.69 -49.29
CA LEU A 1075 3.59 -8.99 -48.76
C LEU A 1075 4.29 -10.07 -49.60
N LYS A 1076 5.39 -9.71 -50.25
CA LYS A 1076 6.18 -10.61 -51.13
C LYS A 1076 7.37 -11.23 -50.38
N THR A 1077 8.03 -10.43 -49.56
CA THR A 1077 9.28 -10.76 -48.86
C THR A 1077 9.32 -10.14 -47.46
N ILE A 1078 9.98 -10.81 -46.50
CA ILE A 1078 10.28 -10.20 -45.18
C ILE A 1078 11.53 -9.32 -45.27
N CYS A 1079 12.52 -9.74 -46.08
CA CYS A 1079 13.72 -8.96 -46.39
C CYS A 1079 14.15 -9.24 -47.83
N GLU A 1080 14.66 -8.24 -48.54
CA GLU A 1080 15.11 -8.37 -49.94
C GLU A 1080 16.60 -8.76 -50.08
N GLY A 1081 17.24 -9.21 -48.99
CA GLY A 1081 18.65 -9.60 -48.96
C GLY A 1081 18.95 -10.64 -47.89
N THR A 1082 20.15 -11.23 -47.95
CA THR A 1082 20.62 -12.26 -47.01
C THR A 1082 21.02 -11.66 -45.66
N VAL A 1083 20.14 -11.82 -44.67
CA VAL A 1083 20.33 -11.37 -43.28
C VAL A 1083 20.35 -12.59 -42.36
N SER A 1084 21.14 -12.54 -41.27
CA SER A 1084 21.17 -13.60 -40.26
C SER A 1084 20.15 -13.32 -39.15
N TRP A 1085 19.17 -14.21 -39.00
CA TRP A 1085 18.03 -14.06 -38.08
C TRP A 1085 18.16 -14.91 -36.80
N LEU A 1086 19.40 -15.19 -36.38
CA LEU A 1086 19.75 -16.00 -35.20
C LEU A 1086 19.18 -15.51 -33.85
N SER A 1087 18.48 -14.37 -33.82
CA SER A 1087 17.92 -13.76 -32.61
C SER A 1087 16.40 -13.93 -32.44
N ILE A 1088 15.65 -14.33 -33.49
CA ILE A 1088 14.19 -14.44 -33.39
C ILE A 1088 13.83 -15.59 -32.46
N GLN A 1089 13.25 -15.28 -31.31
CA GLN A 1089 12.67 -16.24 -30.36
C GLN A 1089 11.22 -16.59 -30.72
N LYS A 1090 10.50 -15.66 -31.36
CA LYS A 1090 9.06 -15.80 -31.66
C LYS A 1090 8.72 -15.23 -33.02
N MET A 1091 8.12 -16.04 -33.88
CA MET A 1091 7.66 -15.62 -35.21
C MET A 1091 6.23 -16.08 -35.42
N ARG A 1092 5.32 -15.15 -35.68
CA ARG A 1092 3.92 -15.47 -35.98
C ARG A 1092 3.52 -14.84 -37.30
N ILE A 1093 3.16 -15.67 -38.30
CA ILE A 1093 2.77 -15.21 -39.64
C ILE A 1093 1.42 -15.83 -39.99
N GLY A 1094 0.42 -15.01 -40.29
CA GLY A 1094 -0.90 -15.49 -40.70
C GLY A 1094 -1.49 -14.65 -41.83
N GLU A 1095 -2.23 -15.29 -42.74
CA GLU A 1095 -3.03 -14.61 -43.76
C GLU A 1095 -2.17 -13.71 -44.70
N CYS A 1096 -1.00 -14.20 -45.12
CA CYS A 1096 -0.03 -13.48 -45.98
C CYS A 1096 0.21 -14.20 -47.33
N PRO A 1097 -0.81 -14.34 -48.19
CA PRO A 1097 -0.83 -15.28 -49.33
C PRO A 1097 0.18 -15.03 -50.47
N LYS A 1098 0.82 -13.85 -50.55
CA LYS A 1098 1.86 -13.56 -51.56
C LYS A 1098 3.29 -13.74 -51.04
N LEU A 1099 3.47 -14.12 -49.77
CA LEU A 1099 4.78 -14.28 -49.16
C LEU A 1099 5.46 -15.51 -49.76
N LYS A 1100 6.51 -15.27 -50.56
CA LYS A 1100 7.21 -16.33 -51.30
C LYS A 1100 8.35 -16.97 -50.51
N ARG A 1101 9.10 -16.22 -49.70
CA ARG A 1101 10.28 -16.75 -48.99
C ARG A 1101 10.27 -16.35 -47.52
N LEU A 1102 10.57 -17.31 -46.65
CA LEU A 1102 10.98 -17.06 -45.26
C LEU A 1102 12.49 -16.86 -45.21
N PRO A 1103 13.00 -15.95 -44.35
CA PRO A 1103 14.43 -15.79 -44.15
C PRO A 1103 14.95 -16.90 -43.22
N LEU A 1104 15.38 -18.00 -43.81
CA LEU A 1104 15.92 -19.16 -43.09
C LEU A 1104 17.45 -19.20 -43.21
N LEU A 1105 18.10 -19.77 -42.20
CA LEU A 1105 19.54 -19.65 -42.01
C LEU A 1105 20.32 -20.54 -43.01
N ASP A 1106 21.32 -19.94 -43.64
CA ASP A 1106 22.18 -20.54 -44.68
C ASP A 1106 23.24 -21.51 -44.10
N LYS A 1107 22.83 -22.28 -43.08
CA LYS A 1107 23.60 -23.35 -42.44
C LYS A 1107 22.65 -24.49 -42.11
N GLY A 1108 22.91 -25.65 -42.72
CA GLY A 1108 22.16 -26.88 -42.45
C GLY A 1108 22.35 -27.39 -41.01
N PRO A 1109 21.66 -28.48 -40.64
CA PRO A 1109 21.69 -29.00 -39.28
C PRO A 1109 23.09 -29.38 -38.85
N SER A 1110 23.59 -28.72 -37.81
CA SER A 1110 24.47 -29.35 -36.83
C SER A 1110 23.62 -30.26 -35.95
N ASP A 1111 24.14 -31.43 -35.56
CA ASP A 1111 23.39 -32.50 -34.87
C ASP A 1111 23.00 -32.20 -33.40
N ASP A 1112 22.87 -30.92 -33.03
CA ASP A 1112 22.62 -30.41 -31.68
C ASP A 1112 21.12 -30.13 -31.47
N TYR A 1113 20.35 -31.21 -31.36
CA TYR A 1113 18.86 -31.20 -31.37
C TYR A 1113 18.21 -30.39 -30.23
N ASP A 1114 18.92 -30.12 -29.12
CA ASP A 1114 18.35 -29.44 -27.95
C ASP A 1114 18.09 -27.94 -28.18
N LEU A 1115 18.80 -27.30 -29.12
CA LEU A 1115 18.77 -25.84 -29.31
C LEU A 1115 17.46 -25.31 -29.91
N TRP A 1116 16.62 -26.15 -30.54
CA TRP A 1116 15.44 -25.70 -31.29
C TRP A 1116 14.12 -25.69 -30.50
N THR A 1117 14.09 -26.25 -29.29
CA THR A 1117 12.86 -26.43 -28.50
C THR A 1117 12.24 -25.14 -27.93
N ASN A 1118 12.99 -24.03 -27.90
CA ASN A 1118 12.57 -22.76 -27.30
C ASN A 1118 11.95 -21.73 -28.28
N TYR A 1119 11.78 -22.08 -29.57
CA TYR A 1119 11.32 -21.13 -30.58
C TYR A 1119 9.81 -21.26 -30.87
N ASP A 1120 9.02 -20.23 -30.52
CA ASP A 1120 7.56 -20.22 -30.72
C ASP A 1120 7.21 -19.70 -32.12
N ILE A 1121 7.40 -20.55 -33.14
CA ILE A 1121 7.11 -20.26 -34.54
C ILE A 1121 5.71 -20.78 -34.90
N LEU A 1122 4.78 -19.86 -35.21
CA LEU A 1122 3.42 -20.17 -35.66
C LEU A 1122 3.22 -19.63 -37.07
N ILE A 1123 2.89 -20.50 -38.04
CA ILE A 1123 2.53 -20.06 -39.39
C ILE A 1123 1.19 -20.71 -39.77
N ASP A 1124 0.27 -19.93 -40.32
CA ASP A 1124 -1.02 -20.46 -40.77
C ASP A 1124 -0.85 -21.39 -41.98
N LYS A 1125 -1.81 -22.31 -42.16
CA LYS A 1125 -1.70 -23.35 -43.20
C LYS A 1125 -1.62 -22.78 -44.61
N LEU A 1126 -2.37 -21.72 -44.93
CA LEU A 1126 -2.43 -21.16 -46.28
C LEU A 1126 -1.12 -20.46 -46.63
N THR A 1127 -0.59 -19.63 -45.72
CA THR A 1127 0.72 -18.98 -45.91
C THR A 1127 1.86 -20.02 -45.97
N TRP A 1128 1.81 -21.08 -45.15
CA TRP A 1128 2.80 -22.16 -45.25
C TRP A 1128 2.77 -22.88 -46.61
N GLN A 1129 1.58 -23.03 -47.20
CA GLN A 1129 1.40 -23.68 -48.50
C GLN A 1129 1.74 -22.78 -49.71
N SER A 1130 1.89 -21.46 -49.54
CA SER A 1130 2.27 -20.52 -50.62
C SER A 1130 3.78 -20.26 -50.73
N LEU A 1131 4.59 -20.79 -49.80
CA LEU A 1131 6.04 -20.57 -49.77
C LEU A 1131 6.79 -21.33 -50.88
N GLU A 1132 7.68 -20.61 -51.55
CA GLU A 1132 8.64 -21.11 -52.54
C GLU A 1132 9.96 -21.47 -51.84
N TRP A 1133 10.18 -22.77 -51.67
CA TRP A 1133 11.35 -23.31 -50.99
C TRP A 1133 12.49 -23.56 -51.99
N ASP A 1134 13.56 -22.76 -51.93
CA ASP A 1134 14.69 -22.86 -52.86
C ASP A 1134 15.37 -24.24 -52.87
N HIS A 1135 15.25 -25.00 -51.76
CA HIS A 1135 15.78 -26.35 -51.61
C HIS A 1135 14.73 -27.30 -50.99
N SER A 1136 14.31 -28.30 -51.78
CA SER A 1136 13.34 -29.36 -51.40
C SER A 1136 13.47 -29.96 -49.98
N PRO A 1137 14.67 -30.34 -49.47
CA PRO A 1137 14.79 -31.00 -48.17
C PRO A 1137 14.49 -30.13 -46.94
N PHE A 1138 14.25 -28.82 -47.09
CA PHE A 1138 13.88 -27.94 -45.97
C PHE A 1138 12.40 -28.04 -45.57
N HIS A 1139 11.51 -28.40 -46.50
CA HIS A 1139 10.07 -28.45 -46.24
C HIS A 1139 9.67 -29.47 -45.15
N PRO A 1140 10.21 -30.71 -45.10
CA PRO A 1140 9.89 -31.66 -44.02
C PRO A 1140 10.63 -31.35 -42.71
N SER A 1141 11.88 -30.89 -42.81
CA SER A 1141 12.75 -30.72 -41.64
C SER A 1141 12.34 -29.55 -40.75
N LEU A 1142 11.74 -28.49 -41.30
CA LEU A 1142 11.22 -27.35 -40.54
C LEU A 1142 9.75 -27.51 -40.10
N GLN A 1143 9.08 -28.59 -40.51
CA GLN A 1143 7.65 -28.81 -40.24
C GLN A 1143 7.35 -29.06 -38.75
N HIS A 1144 8.35 -29.41 -37.94
CA HIS A 1144 8.23 -29.57 -36.49
C HIS A 1144 8.32 -28.24 -35.72
N LEU A 1145 8.93 -27.20 -36.32
CA LEU A 1145 9.05 -25.86 -35.72
C LEU A 1145 7.77 -25.03 -35.93
N ALA A 1146 7.12 -25.16 -37.08
CA ALA A 1146 5.93 -24.39 -37.42
C ALA A 1146 4.63 -25.05 -36.91
N ARG A 1147 4.16 -24.65 -35.72
CA ARG A 1147 2.85 -25.11 -35.22
C ARG A 1147 1.72 -24.43 -35.99
N ILE A 1148 1.02 -25.21 -36.82
CA ILE A 1148 -0.11 -24.75 -37.63
C ILE A 1148 -1.36 -24.57 -36.76
N TYR A 1149 -1.74 -23.31 -36.48
CA TYR A 1149 -3.06 -23.02 -35.91
C TYR A 1149 -4.16 -23.23 -36.98
N GLY A 1150 -5.22 -23.95 -36.62
CA GLY A 1150 -6.33 -24.27 -37.54
C GLY A 1150 -7.01 -25.64 -37.35
N LYS A 1151 -6.54 -26.46 -36.40
CA LYS A 1151 -7.27 -27.66 -35.92
C LYS A 1151 -7.24 -27.75 -34.39
N SER A 1152 -8.31 -28.30 -33.82
CA SER A 1152 -8.43 -28.56 -32.38
C SER A 1152 -7.41 -29.62 -31.92
N PRO A 1153 -6.82 -29.49 -30.72
CA PRO A 1153 -5.92 -30.49 -30.16
C PRO A 1153 -6.71 -31.73 -29.69
N ALA A 1154 -6.86 -32.69 -30.59
CA ALA A 1154 -7.19 -34.07 -30.29
C ALA A 1154 -6.38 -34.95 -31.26
N ASN A 1155 -5.65 -35.92 -30.72
CA ASN A 1155 -4.60 -36.71 -31.40
C ASN A 1155 -3.35 -35.91 -31.78
N PHE A 1156 -2.59 -35.51 -30.76
CA PHE A 1156 -1.15 -35.78 -30.68
C PHE A 1156 -0.80 -36.12 -29.22
#